data_AF-A0A0G4KH87-F1
#
_entry.id   AF-A0A0G4KH87-F1
#
_cell.length_a   1.000
_cell.length_b   1.000
_cell.length_c   1.000
_cell.angle_alpha   90.00
_cell.angle_beta   90.00
_cell.angle_gamma   90.00
#
_symmetry.space_group_name_H-M   'P 1'
#
loop_
_entity.id
_entity.type
_entity.pdbx_description
1 polymer ?
#
loop_
_entity_poly.entity_id
_entity_poly.type
_entity_poly.pdbx_seq_one_letter_code
_entity_poly.pdbx_strand_id
1 'polypeptide(L)'
;MTQSPMISVPLKTTNEIDWVGPLKSYIRDTYGDDPERYAEECATLNRLRQDMRGAGKDSTSGRDMLYRYYGQLELLDLRFPVDEQHIKISFTWYDAFTHKLTSQYSLAFEKASIIFNISAVLSCYAAHQSRADESGLKTAYHNFQASAGMFTYINENFLHAPSSDLSRETVKTLISINLAQAQEVFLEKQVADQKKIALLAKLASQAASLYKEAVEGAQENVNKGIFERVWLLMVQVKSNLLGSMAQYYQALTDAETGQYGTAIARLQLAETQAKDADRSASNFPSNCPPSSNLTSDTGGVLAESTKRHVATVQEKLRELIKDNDYIYHHTVPAEASLAPVGKLPAAKPIPVSELYAGQDIQRITGPDLFSKIVPFAVTEMASLYDEEKAKLIRAESEKVDIANDEMAASLDYLRLPGALQVLKGGFDQDVLPDEDFRQWCEDVANHESPTSIFELLRSEKETIVSLLERNTKQLDMEESVCEKMRSKYENEWSQQPSSRLTSTLRGDIRNYREALEEASRSDNQLSIKLRQNEVDFEEMRQASRNGEVDALFQRAVNKARSKSSSAVSPMGNEPNLLDADFDEGGPSVVEQIKLVEEVMKKLNLVKRERNQTLKDLKEQVHNDDISEILILNKKNIANYEQQLFQSELEKFRPLQNRLLQANQKQSAFMKELNSSFNTLLQDKRVRSEQSNSGQKPPSNRPTPSPLNFTQPNSSSNSVPRYPQTNFQGQYQVPQSPPPTQTSMQQQQYPSFAAPPNTQSFTPQSANTYGQPAYNPSQYGRTPGPTSPPPHQSTFGPTVLRGPASPPPTQTSFGQSQQPYGGWSSGQQPQQHSHSHSLSQGQMPPGFVPPPPPPGPPPLGPQQTFYGQQQQQQQQQNNPSSAYPNSAYPQSGHPSSAQPGQGNDPWAGLNAWK
;
A
#
# COMPACT_ATOMS: atom_id res chain seq x y z
N MET A 1 -33.75 10.19 -36.24
CA MET A 1 -33.47 11.46 -35.54
C MET A 1 -32.29 12.12 -36.25
N THR A 2 -32.28 13.44 -36.43
CA THR A 2 -31.08 14.15 -36.93
C THR A 2 -30.05 14.20 -35.80
N GLN A 3 -28.75 14.04 -36.10
CA GLN A 3 -27.71 14.20 -35.08
C GLN A 3 -27.69 15.65 -34.58
N SER A 4 -27.83 15.85 -33.28
CA SER A 4 -27.68 17.17 -32.66
C SER A 4 -26.20 17.49 -32.38
N PRO A 5 -25.80 18.77 -32.35
CA PRO A 5 -24.50 19.16 -31.80
C PRO A 5 -24.44 18.82 -30.30
N MET A 6 -23.23 18.61 -29.78
CA MET A 6 -22.98 18.23 -28.38
C MET A 6 -22.04 19.22 -27.72
N ILE A 7 -22.27 19.54 -26.45
CA ILE A 7 -21.37 20.37 -25.64
C ILE A 7 -20.14 19.53 -25.28
N SER A 8 -18.96 20.11 -25.36
CA SER A 8 -17.72 19.51 -24.86
C SER A 8 -16.97 20.47 -23.94
N VAL A 9 -16.46 19.94 -22.83
CA VAL A 9 -15.83 20.75 -21.78
C VAL A 9 -14.42 21.17 -22.24
N PRO A 10 -14.06 22.48 -22.15
CA PRO A 10 -12.69 22.91 -22.44
C PRO A 10 -11.69 22.33 -21.42
N LEU A 11 -10.44 22.18 -21.84
CA LEU A 11 -9.36 21.72 -20.96
C LEU A 11 -8.80 22.89 -20.12
N LYS A 12 -8.45 22.61 -18.86
CA LYS A 12 -7.58 23.48 -18.04
C LYS A 12 -6.17 23.47 -18.64
N THR A 13 -5.50 24.61 -18.64
CA THR A 13 -4.08 24.70 -19.03
C THR A 13 -3.20 24.89 -17.79
N THR A 14 -1.90 24.57 -17.90
CA THR A 14 -0.96 24.67 -16.78
C THR A 14 0.44 25.11 -17.25
N ASN A 15 1.13 25.82 -16.36
CA ASN A 15 2.52 26.21 -16.54
C ASN A 15 3.46 25.02 -16.32
N GLU A 16 4.73 25.25 -16.63
CA GLU A 16 5.81 24.31 -16.34
C GLU A 16 6.18 24.39 -14.85
N ILE A 17 6.54 23.24 -14.29
CA ILE A 17 7.05 23.11 -12.92
C ILE A 17 8.27 22.20 -12.97
N ASP A 18 9.06 22.20 -11.90
CA ASP A 18 10.13 21.24 -11.71
C ASP A 18 9.72 20.18 -10.69
N TRP A 19 9.63 18.91 -11.13
CA TRP A 19 9.54 17.76 -10.24
C TRP A 19 10.91 17.30 -9.72
N VAL A 20 12.00 17.56 -10.45
CA VAL A 20 13.31 16.91 -10.25
C VAL A 20 14.04 17.47 -9.03
N GLY A 21 14.22 18.79 -8.94
CA GLY A 21 14.92 19.44 -7.83
C GLY A 21 14.29 19.19 -6.46
N PRO A 22 12.96 19.36 -6.30
CA PRO A 22 12.27 19.10 -5.03
C PRO A 22 12.31 17.62 -4.61
N LEU A 23 12.07 16.67 -5.53
CA LEU A 23 12.13 15.24 -5.20
C LEU A 23 13.57 14.82 -4.86
N LYS A 24 14.57 15.22 -5.64
CA LYS A 24 15.98 14.92 -5.33
C LYS A 24 16.44 15.50 -3.99
N SER A 25 15.99 16.71 -3.65
CA SER A 25 16.30 17.31 -2.35
C SER A 25 15.65 16.52 -1.22
N TYR A 26 14.37 16.16 -1.34
CA TYR A 26 13.69 15.33 -0.34
C TYR A 26 14.33 13.95 -0.17
N ILE A 27 14.81 13.31 -1.25
CA ILE A 27 15.50 12.03 -1.19
C ILE A 27 16.78 12.13 -0.34
N ARG A 28 17.64 13.12 -0.63
CA ARG A 28 18.86 13.38 0.14
C ARG A 28 18.55 13.71 1.60
N ASP A 29 17.63 14.65 1.82
CA ASP A 29 17.44 15.29 3.13
C ASP A 29 16.57 14.44 4.08
N THR A 30 15.79 13.49 3.55
CA THR A 30 14.91 12.62 4.34
C THR A 30 15.44 11.19 4.42
N TYR A 31 15.78 10.57 3.29
CA TYR A 31 16.23 9.16 3.24
C TYR A 31 17.75 8.99 3.36
N GLY A 32 18.53 10.07 3.16
CA GLY A 32 20.00 10.01 3.18
C GLY A 32 20.64 9.32 1.98
N ASP A 33 19.83 8.90 0.99
CA ASP A 33 20.30 8.22 -0.22
C ASP A 33 20.76 9.21 -1.31
N ASP A 34 21.58 8.74 -2.23
CA ASP A 34 22.10 9.51 -3.36
C ASP A 34 20.96 9.83 -4.37
N PRO A 35 20.58 11.10 -4.57
CA PRO A 35 19.49 11.46 -5.48
C PRO A 35 19.76 11.16 -6.95
N GLU A 36 21.02 10.95 -7.35
CA GLU A 36 21.34 10.59 -8.73
C GLU A 36 20.93 9.14 -9.08
N ARG A 37 20.74 8.28 -8.06
CA ARG A 37 20.16 6.92 -8.22
C ARG A 37 18.71 6.91 -8.73
N TYR A 38 18.03 8.05 -8.62
CA TYR A 38 16.62 8.26 -9.00
C TYR A 38 16.47 9.33 -10.09
N ALA A 39 17.56 9.65 -10.80
CA ALA A 39 17.58 10.73 -11.79
C ALA A 39 16.69 10.42 -13.01
N GLU A 40 16.66 9.17 -13.48
CA GLU A 40 15.82 8.76 -14.62
C GLU A 40 14.34 8.73 -14.25
N GLU A 41 14.01 8.27 -13.04
CA GLU A 41 12.66 8.24 -12.47
C GLU A 41 12.10 9.66 -12.33
N CYS A 42 12.86 10.58 -11.73
CA CYS A 42 12.49 11.98 -11.60
C CYS A 42 12.34 12.67 -12.96
N ALA A 43 13.28 12.44 -13.89
CA ALA A 43 13.21 12.99 -15.24
C ALA A 43 12.01 12.44 -16.03
N THR A 44 11.66 11.15 -15.84
CA THR A 44 10.52 10.51 -16.46
C THR A 44 9.21 11.08 -15.93
N LEU A 45 9.02 11.22 -14.61
CA LEU A 45 7.84 11.89 -14.04
C LEU A 45 7.70 13.32 -14.58
N ASN A 46 8.80 14.09 -14.59
CA ASN A 46 8.78 15.46 -15.09
C ASN A 46 8.38 15.51 -16.57
N ARG A 47 8.91 14.59 -17.39
CA ARG A 47 8.54 14.43 -18.80
C ARG A 47 7.07 14.06 -18.98
N LEU A 48 6.52 13.12 -18.20
CA LEU A 48 5.11 12.75 -18.28
C LEU A 48 4.18 13.95 -18.04
N ARG A 49 4.58 14.87 -17.16
CA ARG A 49 3.87 16.13 -16.99
C ARG A 49 3.95 17.06 -18.20
N GLN A 50 5.09 17.10 -18.90
CA GLN A 50 5.23 17.90 -20.12
C GLN A 50 4.46 17.28 -21.29
N ASP A 51 4.52 15.95 -21.45
CA ASP A 51 3.79 15.21 -22.47
C ASP A 51 2.25 15.42 -22.32
N MET A 52 1.70 15.39 -21.09
CA MET A 52 0.27 15.62 -20.87
C MET A 52 -0.19 17.08 -21.11
N ARG A 53 0.71 18.08 -21.04
CA ARG A 53 0.39 19.46 -21.47
C ARG A 53 0.16 19.55 -22.98
N GLY A 54 0.71 18.61 -23.75
CA GLY A 54 0.49 18.44 -25.19
C GLY A 54 -0.66 17.50 -25.56
N ALA A 55 -1.46 17.04 -24.59
CA ALA A 55 -2.53 16.07 -24.84
C ALA A 55 -3.58 16.59 -25.84
N GLY A 56 -3.73 15.89 -26.96
CA GLY A 56 -4.71 16.24 -28.00
C GLY A 56 -6.14 16.11 -27.48
N LYS A 57 -6.88 17.23 -27.45
CA LYS A 57 -8.19 17.39 -26.80
C LYS A 57 -9.26 16.39 -27.23
N ASP A 58 -9.13 15.83 -28.42
CA ASP A 58 -10.08 14.99 -29.16
C ASP A 58 -9.47 13.62 -29.51
N SER A 59 -8.47 13.16 -28.75
CA SER A 59 -7.70 11.96 -29.05
C SER A 59 -7.63 10.96 -27.88
N THR A 60 -7.65 9.66 -28.19
CA THR A 60 -7.38 8.58 -27.22
C THR A 60 -5.95 8.63 -26.70
N SER A 61 -4.98 9.03 -27.53
CA SER A 61 -3.59 9.24 -27.10
C SER A 61 -3.46 10.36 -26.07
N GLY A 62 -4.18 11.48 -26.22
CA GLY A 62 -4.23 12.56 -25.22
C GLY A 62 -4.85 12.11 -23.89
N ARG A 63 -5.94 11.34 -23.96
CA ARG A 63 -6.54 10.68 -22.77
C ARG A 63 -5.53 9.76 -22.07
N ASP A 64 -4.79 8.97 -22.83
CA ASP A 64 -3.87 7.96 -22.27
C ASP A 64 -2.59 8.59 -21.69
N MET A 65 -2.14 9.73 -22.21
CA MET A 65 -1.11 10.57 -21.59
C MET A 65 -1.55 11.09 -20.21
N LEU A 66 -2.79 11.58 -20.10
CA LEU A 66 -3.36 12.07 -18.84
C LEU A 66 -3.55 10.92 -17.83
N TYR A 67 -4.05 9.75 -18.25
CA TYR A 67 -4.14 8.57 -17.40
C TYR A 67 -2.77 8.12 -16.88
N ARG A 68 -1.75 8.07 -17.75
CA ARG A 68 -0.39 7.68 -17.35
C ARG A 68 0.17 8.61 -16.29
N TYR A 69 0.05 9.93 -16.48
CA TYR A 69 0.53 10.89 -15.49
C TYR A 69 -0.28 10.80 -14.18
N TYR A 70 -1.61 10.70 -14.24
CA TYR A 70 -2.45 10.55 -13.05
C TYR A 70 -2.11 9.29 -12.24
N GLY A 71 -1.95 8.13 -12.89
CA GLY A 71 -1.61 6.88 -12.21
C GLY A 71 -0.25 6.95 -11.50
N GLN A 72 0.73 7.63 -12.10
CA GLN A 72 2.02 7.88 -11.45
C GLN A 72 1.90 8.89 -10.27
N LEU A 73 0.97 9.85 -10.32
CA LEU A 73 0.67 10.71 -9.16
C LEU A 73 -0.06 9.97 -8.02
N GLU A 74 -0.87 8.95 -8.31
CA GLU A 74 -1.45 8.08 -7.28
C GLU A 74 -0.35 7.27 -6.57
N LEU A 75 0.57 6.66 -7.32
CA LEU A 75 1.69 5.89 -6.78
C LEU A 75 2.70 6.77 -6.00
N LEU A 76 3.01 7.96 -6.53
CA LEU A 76 3.89 8.94 -5.88
C LEU A 76 3.36 9.41 -4.52
N ASP A 77 2.05 9.63 -4.39
CA ASP A 77 1.38 10.07 -3.15
C ASP A 77 1.43 9.02 -2.03
N LEU A 78 1.64 7.74 -2.37
CA LEU A 78 1.96 6.70 -1.37
C LEU A 78 3.36 6.92 -0.77
N ARG A 79 4.28 7.55 -1.50
CA ARG A 79 5.72 7.61 -1.15
C ARG A 79 6.22 8.99 -0.72
N PHE A 80 5.69 10.06 -1.30
CA PHE A 80 6.20 11.43 -1.17
C PHE A 80 5.11 12.39 -0.66
N PRO A 81 5.30 13.04 0.52
CA PRO A 81 4.38 14.07 1.01
C PRO A 81 4.55 15.38 0.22
N VAL A 82 3.71 15.57 -0.81
CA VAL A 82 3.73 16.77 -1.67
C VAL A 82 2.68 17.79 -1.20
N ASP A 83 3.15 18.67 -0.33
CA ASP A 83 2.40 19.73 0.34
C ASP A 83 3.29 20.97 0.58
N GLU A 84 2.79 21.97 1.31
CA GLU A 84 3.53 23.21 1.59
C GLU A 84 4.67 23.06 2.63
N GLN A 85 4.68 21.97 3.39
CA GLN A 85 5.51 21.76 4.59
C GLN A 85 6.70 20.83 4.32
N HIS A 86 6.53 19.86 3.41
CA HIS A 86 7.54 18.86 3.06
C HIS A 86 8.10 19.11 1.65
N ILE A 87 7.40 18.69 0.58
CA ILE A 87 7.87 18.78 -0.81
C ILE A 87 7.13 19.89 -1.55
N LYS A 88 7.59 21.13 -1.35
CA LYS A 88 6.91 22.35 -1.79
C LYS A 88 7.02 22.60 -3.30
N ILE A 89 6.02 22.14 -4.05
CA ILE A 89 5.90 22.31 -5.51
C ILE A 89 4.68 23.20 -5.84
N SER A 90 4.86 24.28 -6.61
CA SER A 90 3.77 25.22 -6.92
C SER A 90 3.01 24.84 -8.19
N PHE A 91 1.91 24.11 -8.03
CA PHE A 91 1.02 23.73 -9.12
C PHE A 91 0.17 24.93 -9.56
N THR A 92 0.45 25.49 -10.73
CA THR A 92 -0.29 26.62 -11.31
C THR A 92 -1.14 26.18 -12.49
N TRP A 93 -2.45 26.36 -12.37
CA TRP A 93 -3.45 25.99 -13.36
C TRP A 93 -4.32 27.20 -13.73
N TYR A 94 -4.79 27.23 -14.97
CA TYR A 94 -5.79 28.19 -15.43
C TYR A 94 -7.18 27.54 -15.41
N ASP A 95 -8.19 28.30 -15.01
CA ASP A 95 -9.59 27.90 -15.01
C ASP A 95 -10.09 27.68 -16.46
N ALA A 96 -10.76 26.55 -16.69
CA ALA A 96 -11.12 26.06 -18.03
C ALA A 96 -12.04 27.00 -18.81
N PHE A 97 -12.86 27.80 -18.11
CA PHE A 97 -13.86 28.69 -18.72
C PHE A 97 -13.52 30.17 -18.57
N THR A 98 -12.98 30.57 -17.41
CA THR A 98 -12.69 31.97 -17.08
C THR A 98 -11.23 32.36 -17.28
N HIS A 99 -10.35 31.38 -17.51
CA HIS A 99 -8.90 31.52 -17.71
C HIS A 99 -8.16 32.27 -16.59
N LYS A 100 -8.77 32.40 -15.41
CA LYS A 100 -8.13 32.91 -14.19
C LYS A 100 -7.09 31.91 -13.71
N LEU A 101 -5.94 32.40 -13.26
CA LEU A 101 -4.89 31.54 -12.70
C LEU A 101 -5.17 31.22 -11.23
N THR A 102 -4.86 29.99 -10.83
CA THR A 102 -4.88 29.50 -9.45
C THR A 102 -3.59 28.72 -9.21
N SER A 103 -2.87 29.05 -8.13
CA SER A 103 -1.64 28.37 -7.72
C SER A 103 -1.81 27.78 -6.32
N GLN A 104 -1.41 26.51 -6.13
CA GLN A 104 -1.46 25.81 -4.85
C GLN A 104 -0.23 24.91 -4.68
N TYR A 105 0.13 24.59 -3.44
CA TYR A 105 1.19 23.61 -3.12
C TYR A 105 0.66 22.18 -2.90
N SER A 106 -0.65 21.96 -3.03
CA SER A 106 -1.28 20.66 -2.75
C SER A 106 -1.30 19.76 -3.98
N LEU A 107 -0.78 18.54 -3.85
CA LEU A 107 -0.90 17.48 -4.85
C LEU A 107 -2.36 17.14 -5.19
N ALA A 108 -3.31 17.35 -4.26
CA ALA A 108 -4.73 17.15 -4.52
C ALA A 108 -5.28 18.12 -5.59
N PHE A 109 -4.74 19.35 -5.69
CA PHE A 109 -5.15 20.31 -6.73
C PHE A 109 -4.64 19.91 -8.12
N GLU A 110 -3.40 19.42 -8.20
CA GLU A 110 -2.83 18.82 -9.41
C GLU A 110 -3.69 17.63 -9.85
N LYS A 111 -3.94 16.67 -8.96
CA LYS A 111 -4.79 15.49 -9.22
C LYS A 111 -6.18 15.88 -9.71
N ALA A 112 -6.89 16.77 -9.01
CA ALA A 112 -8.21 17.26 -9.43
C ALA A 112 -8.20 17.90 -10.82
N SER A 113 -7.15 18.68 -11.14
CA SER A 113 -7.01 19.34 -12.44
C SER A 113 -6.71 18.36 -13.58
N ILE A 114 -5.95 17.29 -13.30
CA ILE A 114 -5.73 16.20 -14.28
C ILE A 114 -7.01 15.40 -14.49
N ILE A 115 -7.75 15.03 -13.43
CA ILE A 115 -9.04 14.34 -13.58
C ILE A 115 -10.01 15.21 -14.38
N PHE A 116 -10.06 16.52 -14.13
CA PHE A 116 -10.88 17.45 -14.91
C PHE A 116 -10.51 17.41 -16.39
N ASN A 117 -9.22 17.39 -16.74
CA ASN A 117 -8.77 17.27 -18.12
C ASN A 117 -9.08 15.90 -18.74
N ILE A 118 -9.03 14.81 -17.97
CA ILE A 118 -9.50 13.49 -18.42
C ILE A 118 -11.00 13.56 -18.76
N SER A 119 -11.84 14.10 -17.88
CA SER A 119 -13.27 14.34 -18.14
C SER A 119 -13.50 15.21 -19.37
N ALA A 120 -12.70 16.27 -19.53
CA ALA A 120 -12.78 17.19 -20.66
C ALA A 120 -12.47 16.49 -21.99
N VAL A 121 -11.35 15.76 -22.08
CA VAL A 121 -10.98 14.97 -23.26
C VAL A 121 -12.02 13.90 -23.58
N LEU A 122 -12.55 13.20 -22.56
CA LEU A 122 -13.64 12.23 -22.75
C LEU A 122 -14.89 12.88 -23.34
N SER A 123 -15.28 14.07 -22.87
CA SER A 123 -16.44 14.81 -23.41
C SER A 123 -16.20 15.36 -24.82
N CYS A 124 -14.97 15.82 -25.11
CA CYS A 124 -14.55 16.27 -26.44
C CYS A 124 -14.56 15.10 -27.44
N TYR A 125 -13.90 13.99 -27.09
CA TYR A 125 -13.86 12.79 -27.92
C TYR A 125 -15.27 12.25 -28.21
N ALA A 126 -16.16 12.24 -27.21
CA ALA A 126 -17.55 11.84 -27.37
C ALA A 126 -18.36 12.79 -28.29
N ALA A 127 -18.20 14.11 -28.13
CA ALA A 127 -18.91 15.12 -28.92
C ALA A 127 -18.50 15.12 -30.41
N HIS A 128 -17.24 14.80 -30.71
CA HIS A 128 -16.71 14.79 -32.08
C HIS A 128 -16.83 13.42 -32.80
N GLN A 129 -17.41 12.39 -32.17
CA GLN A 129 -17.70 11.15 -32.89
C GLN A 129 -18.78 11.37 -33.96
N SER A 130 -18.57 10.84 -35.16
CA SER A 130 -19.66 10.63 -36.12
C SER A 130 -20.66 9.65 -35.53
N ARG A 131 -21.91 10.07 -35.31
CA ARG A 131 -22.97 9.21 -34.75
C ARG A 131 -23.89 8.64 -35.84
N ALA A 132 -23.35 8.48 -37.05
CA ALA A 132 -24.03 7.82 -38.17
C ALA A 132 -24.01 6.29 -38.00
N ASP A 133 -22.91 5.76 -37.46
CA ASP A 133 -22.66 4.33 -37.31
C ASP A 133 -22.79 3.89 -35.83
N GLU A 134 -23.15 2.62 -35.61
CA GLU A 134 -23.33 2.08 -34.26
C GLU A 134 -22.04 2.15 -33.41
N SER A 135 -20.87 2.02 -34.03
CA SER A 135 -19.57 2.16 -33.38
C SER A 135 -19.35 3.56 -32.78
N GLY A 136 -19.74 4.61 -33.50
CA GLY A 136 -19.66 5.99 -33.07
C GLY A 136 -20.69 6.32 -31.97
N LEU A 137 -21.94 5.85 -32.13
CA LEU A 137 -22.99 5.94 -31.10
C LEU A 137 -22.53 5.28 -29.78
N LYS A 138 -22.01 4.05 -29.85
CA LYS A 138 -21.52 3.29 -28.69
C LYS A 138 -20.33 3.97 -28.02
N THR A 139 -19.41 4.51 -28.81
CA THR A 139 -18.24 5.26 -28.34
C THR A 139 -18.64 6.56 -27.65
N ALA A 140 -19.50 7.38 -28.26
CA ALA A 140 -19.98 8.63 -27.67
C ALA A 140 -20.75 8.40 -26.37
N TYR A 141 -21.66 7.43 -26.36
CA TYR A 141 -22.42 7.02 -25.17
C TYR A 141 -21.50 6.68 -24.00
N HIS A 142 -20.56 5.74 -24.20
CA HIS A 142 -19.64 5.31 -23.15
C HIS A 142 -18.72 6.45 -22.66
N ASN A 143 -18.17 7.27 -23.56
CA ASN A 143 -17.24 8.33 -23.17
C ASN A 143 -17.96 9.49 -22.43
N PHE A 144 -19.21 9.82 -22.75
CA PHE A 144 -20.00 10.76 -21.94
C PHE A 144 -20.31 10.20 -20.54
N GLN A 145 -20.64 8.91 -20.41
CA GLN A 145 -20.83 8.29 -19.09
C GLN A 145 -19.52 8.23 -18.27
N ALA A 146 -18.38 8.01 -18.92
CA ALA A 146 -17.06 8.02 -18.28
C ALA A 146 -16.66 9.44 -17.83
N SER A 147 -16.89 10.46 -18.67
CA SER A 147 -16.69 11.87 -18.33
C SER A 147 -17.53 12.28 -17.11
N ALA A 148 -18.83 11.92 -17.10
CA ALA A 148 -19.70 12.13 -15.95
C ALA A 148 -19.18 11.41 -14.68
N GLY A 149 -18.66 10.19 -14.80
CA GLY A 149 -18.06 9.44 -13.70
C GLY A 149 -16.83 10.10 -13.09
N MET A 150 -15.91 10.58 -13.93
CA MET A 150 -14.72 11.31 -13.50
C MET A 150 -15.09 12.64 -12.82
N PHE A 151 -16.08 13.38 -13.34
CA PHE A 151 -16.60 14.58 -12.67
C PHE A 151 -17.30 14.26 -11.32
N THR A 152 -18.05 13.16 -11.21
CA THR A 152 -18.63 12.71 -9.93
C THR A 152 -17.54 12.48 -8.89
N TYR A 153 -16.46 11.79 -9.26
CA TYR A 153 -15.33 11.54 -8.38
C TYR A 153 -14.65 12.84 -7.88
N ILE A 154 -14.51 13.86 -8.75
CA ILE A 154 -14.05 15.20 -8.32
C ILE A 154 -14.98 15.77 -7.24
N ASN A 155 -16.28 15.76 -7.49
CA ASN A 155 -17.32 16.39 -6.65
C ASN A 155 -17.49 15.73 -5.26
N GLU A 156 -17.13 14.44 -5.16
CA GLU A 156 -17.17 13.64 -3.94
C GLU A 156 -15.88 13.72 -3.12
N ASN A 157 -14.71 13.76 -3.78
CA ASN A 157 -13.41 13.60 -3.09
C ASN A 157 -12.66 14.93 -2.89
N PHE A 158 -12.87 15.95 -3.73
CA PHE A 158 -12.11 17.20 -3.71
C PHE A 158 -12.97 18.37 -3.21
N LEU A 159 -13.42 18.26 -1.96
CA LEU A 159 -14.41 19.13 -1.33
C LEU A 159 -14.02 20.62 -1.24
N HIS A 160 -12.73 20.93 -1.26
CA HIS A 160 -12.19 22.29 -1.12
C HIS A 160 -11.69 22.85 -2.46
N ALA A 161 -12.62 23.13 -3.37
CA ALA A 161 -12.34 23.63 -4.71
C ALA A 161 -11.64 25.02 -4.69
N PRO A 162 -10.42 25.16 -5.26
CA PRO A 162 -9.68 26.43 -5.26
C PRO A 162 -9.89 27.26 -6.55
N SER A 163 -10.61 26.74 -7.55
CA SER A 163 -10.98 27.41 -8.80
C SER A 163 -12.46 27.20 -9.12
N SER A 164 -13.05 28.10 -9.92
CA SER A 164 -14.48 28.10 -10.25
C SER A 164 -14.91 26.82 -10.98
N ASP A 165 -14.12 26.37 -11.96
CA ASP A 165 -14.37 25.14 -12.72
C ASP A 165 -14.40 23.86 -11.89
N LEU A 166 -13.68 23.81 -10.77
CA LEU A 166 -13.69 22.70 -9.81
C LEU A 166 -14.77 22.81 -8.72
N SER A 167 -15.55 23.90 -8.69
CA SER A 167 -16.60 24.09 -7.66
C SER A 167 -17.72 23.05 -7.78
N ARG A 168 -18.27 22.63 -6.63
CA ARG A 168 -19.34 21.64 -6.50
C ARG A 168 -20.52 21.90 -7.46
N GLU A 169 -20.91 23.16 -7.59
CA GLU A 169 -22.05 23.59 -8.41
C GLU A 169 -21.73 23.54 -9.91
N THR A 170 -20.51 23.95 -10.30
CA THR A 170 -20.05 23.87 -11.69
C THR A 170 -19.87 22.42 -12.11
N VAL A 171 -19.13 21.62 -11.33
CA VAL A 171 -18.90 20.19 -11.59
C VAL A 171 -20.22 19.40 -11.61
N LYS A 172 -21.16 19.66 -10.70
CA LYS A 172 -22.51 19.07 -10.75
C LYS A 172 -23.23 19.39 -12.07
N THR A 173 -23.13 20.63 -12.55
CA THR A 173 -23.73 21.02 -13.84
C THR A 173 -23.07 20.27 -15.01
N LEU A 174 -21.75 20.05 -14.98
CA LEU A 174 -21.03 19.26 -15.98
C LEU A 174 -21.45 17.78 -15.97
N ILE A 175 -21.70 17.19 -14.79
CA ILE A 175 -22.25 15.83 -14.66
C ILE A 175 -23.63 15.75 -15.33
N SER A 176 -24.55 16.67 -15.02
CA SER A 176 -25.89 16.69 -15.62
C SER A 176 -25.85 16.84 -17.15
N ILE A 177 -25.00 17.72 -17.69
CA ILE A 177 -24.83 17.89 -19.14
C ILE A 177 -24.32 16.60 -19.81
N ASN A 178 -23.26 15.98 -19.26
CA ASN A 178 -22.70 14.76 -19.84
C ASN A 178 -23.69 13.57 -19.77
N LEU A 179 -24.45 13.43 -18.67
CA LEU A 179 -25.49 12.38 -18.58
C LEU A 179 -26.68 12.65 -19.50
N ALA A 180 -27.09 13.90 -19.68
CA ALA A 180 -28.13 14.26 -20.65
C ALA A 180 -27.71 13.92 -22.09
N GLN A 181 -26.46 14.20 -22.45
CA GLN A 181 -25.88 13.86 -23.75
C GLN A 181 -25.75 12.35 -23.96
N ALA A 182 -25.30 11.59 -22.95
CA ALA A 182 -25.30 10.13 -23.00
C ALA A 182 -26.72 9.56 -23.22
N GLN A 183 -27.72 10.06 -22.48
CA GLN A 183 -29.12 9.65 -22.63
C GLN A 183 -29.69 9.99 -24.03
N GLU A 184 -29.32 11.13 -24.61
CA GLU A 184 -29.70 11.53 -25.96
C GLU A 184 -29.05 10.64 -27.04
N VAL A 185 -27.75 10.34 -26.92
CA VAL A 185 -27.06 9.40 -27.83
C VAL A 185 -27.67 7.99 -27.74
N PHE A 186 -28.10 7.56 -26.55
CA PHE A 186 -28.82 6.30 -26.40
C PHE A 186 -30.19 6.33 -27.08
N LEU A 187 -30.93 7.45 -26.98
CA LEU A 187 -32.19 7.65 -27.70
C LEU A 187 -31.97 7.64 -29.23
N GLU A 188 -30.95 8.35 -29.75
CA GLU A 188 -30.58 8.30 -31.18
C GLU A 188 -30.40 6.85 -31.66
N LYS A 189 -29.71 6.01 -30.88
CA LYS A 189 -29.54 4.58 -31.17
C LYS A 189 -30.87 3.81 -31.11
N GLN A 190 -31.72 3.99 -30.08
CA GLN A 190 -33.00 3.27 -30.00
C GLN A 190 -33.98 3.68 -31.12
N VAL A 191 -33.90 4.91 -31.62
CA VAL A 191 -34.66 5.39 -32.79
C VAL A 191 -34.13 4.74 -34.08
N ALA A 192 -32.82 4.62 -34.25
CA ALA A 192 -32.22 3.92 -35.40
C ALA A 192 -32.54 2.41 -35.39
N ASP A 193 -32.50 1.79 -34.22
CA ASP A 193 -32.88 0.39 -33.95
C ASP A 193 -34.39 0.09 -34.10
N GLN A 194 -35.21 1.09 -34.43
CA GLN A 194 -36.68 1.00 -34.57
C GLN A 194 -37.38 0.32 -33.38
N LYS A 195 -36.99 0.65 -32.13
CA LYS A 195 -37.66 0.10 -30.94
C LYS A 195 -39.10 0.60 -30.81
N LYS A 196 -39.92 -0.15 -30.06
CA LYS A 196 -41.31 0.20 -29.70
C LYS A 196 -41.43 1.66 -29.25
N ILE A 197 -42.41 2.39 -29.78
CA ILE A 197 -42.52 3.85 -29.59
C ILE A 197 -42.69 4.23 -28.10
N ALA A 198 -43.40 3.40 -27.34
CA ALA A 198 -43.55 3.52 -25.88
C ALA A 198 -42.23 3.49 -25.09
N LEU A 199 -41.15 2.92 -25.64
CA LEU A 199 -39.81 2.97 -25.05
C LEU A 199 -39.11 4.30 -25.37
N LEU A 200 -39.22 4.76 -26.63
CA LEU A 200 -38.65 6.02 -27.10
C LEU A 200 -39.22 7.22 -26.32
N ALA A 201 -40.53 7.21 -26.04
CA ALA A 201 -41.20 8.19 -25.19
C ALA A 201 -40.54 8.30 -23.80
N LYS A 202 -40.23 7.17 -23.16
CA LYS A 202 -39.64 7.13 -21.81
C LYS A 202 -38.18 7.55 -21.78
N LEU A 203 -37.42 7.20 -22.81
CA LEU A 203 -36.03 7.60 -22.97
C LEU A 203 -35.89 9.10 -23.24
N ALA A 204 -36.76 9.65 -24.09
CA ALA A 204 -36.85 11.10 -24.35
C ALA A 204 -37.31 11.88 -23.11
N SER A 205 -38.29 11.37 -22.35
CA SER A 205 -38.76 11.97 -21.09
C SER A 205 -37.63 12.09 -20.06
N GLN A 206 -36.76 11.08 -19.97
CA GLN A 206 -35.55 11.15 -19.14
C GLN A 206 -34.52 12.14 -19.68
N ALA A 207 -34.26 12.15 -20.99
CA ALA A 207 -33.30 13.09 -21.60
C ALA A 207 -33.72 14.55 -21.36
N ALA A 208 -35.01 14.85 -21.52
CA ALA A 208 -35.60 16.14 -21.20
C ALA A 208 -35.47 16.51 -19.71
N SER A 209 -35.60 15.55 -18.79
CA SER A 209 -35.36 15.77 -17.35
C SER A 209 -33.92 16.19 -17.08
N LEU A 210 -32.95 15.42 -17.58
CA LEU A 210 -31.52 15.68 -17.35
C LEU A 210 -31.08 17.02 -17.95
N TYR A 211 -31.58 17.37 -19.13
CA TYR A 211 -31.35 18.71 -19.69
C TYR A 211 -32.04 19.82 -18.90
N LYS A 212 -33.27 19.61 -18.39
CA LYS A 212 -33.95 20.60 -17.54
C LYS A 212 -33.19 20.84 -16.23
N GLU A 213 -32.71 19.78 -15.59
CA GLU A 213 -31.84 19.86 -14.40
C GLU A 213 -30.52 20.61 -14.72
N ALA A 214 -29.99 20.41 -15.94
CA ALA A 214 -28.84 21.18 -16.43
C ALA A 214 -29.16 22.65 -16.77
N VAL A 215 -30.39 23.03 -17.12
CA VAL A 215 -30.78 24.46 -17.35
C VAL A 215 -30.54 25.27 -16.09
N GLU A 216 -30.94 24.77 -14.93
CA GLU A 216 -30.85 25.49 -13.64
C GLU A 216 -29.37 25.77 -13.29
N GLY A 217 -28.53 24.73 -13.34
CA GLY A 217 -27.08 24.87 -13.12
C GLY A 217 -26.38 25.73 -14.17
N ALA A 218 -26.74 25.59 -15.46
CA ALA A 218 -26.16 26.42 -16.53
C ALA A 218 -26.56 27.90 -16.38
N GLN A 219 -27.79 28.19 -15.96
CA GLN A 219 -28.26 29.55 -15.72
C GLN A 219 -27.49 30.21 -14.57
N GLU A 220 -27.23 29.48 -13.48
CA GLU A 220 -26.43 29.99 -12.37
C GLU A 220 -24.96 30.23 -12.79
N ASN A 221 -24.36 29.31 -13.55
CA ASN A 221 -22.99 29.45 -14.03
C ASN A 221 -22.83 30.60 -15.05
N VAL A 222 -23.81 30.85 -15.92
CA VAL A 222 -23.85 32.05 -16.78
C VAL A 222 -24.00 33.32 -15.94
N ASN A 223 -24.85 33.33 -14.92
CA ASN A 223 -25.04 34.48 -14.04
C ASN A 223 -23.79 34.83 -13.22
N LYS A 224 -22.97 33.82 -12.87
CA LYS A 224 -21.65 34.00 -12.22
C LYS A 224 -20.53 34.40 -13.18
N GLY A 225 -20.80 34.46 -14.49
CA GLY A 225 -19.78 34.72 -15.52
C GLY A 225 -18.76 33.57 -15.67
N ILE A 226 -19.17 32.34 -15.35
CA ILE A 226 -18.36 31.13 -15.51
C ILE A 226 -18.61 30.51 -16.89
N PHE A 227 -19.88 30.33 -17.28
CA PHE A 227 -20.23 29.76 -18.59
C PHE A 227 -20.62 30.83 -19.62
N GLU A 228 -20.30 30.56 -20.88
CA GLU A 228 -20.79 31.32 -22.03
C GLU A 228 -22.31 31.14 -22.21
N ARG A 229 -23.02 32.23 -22.53
CA ARG A 229 -24.49 32.23 -22.66
C ARG A 229 -25.02 31.19 -23.66
N VAL A 230 -24.23 30.83 -24.66
CA VAL A 230 -24.60 29.81 -25.67
C VAL A 230 -24.79 28.41 -25.08
N TRP A 231 -24.10 28.04 -24.00
CA TRP A 231 -24.33 26.75 -23.32
C TRP A 231 -25.75 26.67 -22.74
N LEU A 232 -26.18 27.73 -22.05
CA LEU A 232 -27.53 27.84 -21.50
C LEU A 232 -28.59 27.75 -22.61
N LEU A 233 -28.41 28.49 -23.71
CA LEU A 233 -29.34 28.46 -24.85
C LEU A 233 -29.43 27.05 -25.45
N MET A 234 -28.30 26.37 -25.64
CA MET A 234 -28.25 25.01 -26.18
C MET A 234 -28.96 23.99 -25.28
N VAL A 235 -28.73 24.06 -23.96
CA VAL A 235 -29.38 23.20 -22.97
C VAL A 235 -30.89 23.47 -22.88
N GLN A 236 -31.32 24.73 -22.98
CA GLN A 236 -32.74 25.11 -23.07
C GLN A 236 -33.42 24.58 -24.34
N VAL A 237 -32.79 24.74 -25.51
CA VAL A 237 -33.30 24.20 -26.78
C VAL A 237 -33.45 22.68 -26.70
N LYS A 238 -32.43 21.96 -26.21
CA LYS A 238 -32.48 20.50 -26.07
C LYS A 238 -33.53 20.02 -25.07
N SER A 239 -33.66 20.69 -23.91
CA SER A 239 -34.70 20.41 -22.93
C SER A 239 -36.10 20.45 -23.55
N ASN A 240 -36.41 21.53 -24.29
CA ASN A 240 -37.73 21.70 -24.92
C ASN A 240 -37.94 20.74 -26.11
N LEU A 241 -36.92 20.53 -26.94
CA LEU A 241 -36.99 19.62 -28.09
C LEU A 241 -37.21 18.16 -27.65
N LEU A 242 -36.48 17.68 -26.65
CA LEU A 242 -36.61 16.31 -26.14
C LEU A 242 -37.90 16.12 -25.32
N GLY A 243 -38.38 17.17 -24.65
CA GLY A 243 -39.72 17.20 -24.03
C GLY A 243 -40.83 17.00 -25.08
N SER A 244 -40.74 17.75 -26.18
CA SER A 244 -41.65 17.60 -27.32
C SER A 244 -41.57 16.20 -27.95
N MET A 245 -40.36 15.66 -28.14
CA MET A 245 -40.19 14.27 -28.64
C MET A 245 -40.82 13.23 -27.69
N ALA A 246 -40.71 13.41 -26.37
CA ALA A 246 -41.32 12.53 -25.39
C ALA A 246 -42.85 12.52 -25.49
N GLN A 247 -43.48 13.70 -25.62
CA GLN A 247 -44.93 13.81 -25.80
C GLN A 247 -45.38 13.30 -27.18
N TYR A 248 -44.61 13.55 -28.24
CA TYR A 248 -44.87 13.02 -29.59
C TYR A 248 -44.85 11.49 -29.63
N TYR A 249 -43.81 10.85 -29.08
CA TYR A 249 -43.75 9.38 -29.02
C TYR A 249 -44.82 8.78 -28.10
N GLN A 250 -45.18 9.45 -27.00
CA GLN A 250 -46.30 9.01 -26.17
C GLN A 250 -47.65 9.18 -26.91
N ALA A 251 -47.84 10.25 -27.68
CA ALA A 251 -49.07 10.44 -28.46
C ALA A 251 -49.26 9.36 -29.54
N LEU A 252 -48.18 8.99 -30.24
CA LEU A 252 -48.21 7.86 -31.18
C LEU A 252 -48.55 6.54 -30.46
N THR A 253 -48.00 6.31 -29.26
CA THR A 253 -48.34 5.14 -28.42
C THR A 253 -49.82 5.17 -28.01
N ASP A 254 -50.33 6.33 -27.58
CA ASP A 254 -51.72 6.49 -27.15
C ASP A 254 -52.67 6.24 -28.35
N ALA A 255 -52.31 6.71 -29.55
CA ALA A 255 -53.02 6.42 -30.80
C ALA A 255 -52.97 4.93 -31.21
N GLU A 256 -51.83 4.25 -31.05
CA GLU A 256 -51.74 2.78 -31.21
C GLU A 256 -52.69 2.02 -30.26
N THR A 257 -52.97 2.58 -29.07
CA THR A 257 -53.98 2.04 -28.14
C THR A 257 -55.42 2.53 -28.38
N GLY A 258 -55.66 3.29 -29.46
CA GLY A 258 -56.98 3.84 -29.81
C GLY A 258 -57.42 5.08 -29.02
N GLN A 259 -56.54 5.68 -28.21
CA GLN A 259 -56.84 6.85 -27.36
C GLN A 259 -56.65 8.17 -28.12
N TYR A 260 -57.29 8.32 -29.27
CA TYR A 260 -57.08 9.44 -30.21
C TYR A 260 -57.25 10.85 -29.59
N GLY A 261 -58.24 11.05 -28.71
CA GLY A 261 -58.40 12.32 -27.97
C GLY A 261 -57.18 12.66 -27.10
N THR A 262 -56.68 11.70 -26.32
CA THR A 262 -55.46 11.83 -25.51
C THR A 262 -54.23 12.08 -26.38
N ALA A 263 -54.12 11.40 -27.52
CA ALA A 263 -53.03 11.59 -28.48
C ALA A 263 -53.02 13.01 -29.07
N ILE A 264 -54.19 13.56 -29.44
CA ILE A 264 -54.31 14.95 -29.93
C ILE A 264 -53.86 15.95 -28.85
N ALA A 265 -54.32 15.80 -27.60
CA ALA A 265 -53.92 16.68 -26.50
C ALA A 265 -52.39 16.63 -26.25
N ARG A 266 -51.76 15.44 -26.34
CA ARG A 266 -50.30 15.32 -26.26
C ARG A 266 -49.58 15.94 -27.46
N LEU A 267 -50.12 15.82 -28.67
CA LEU A 267 -49.54 16.47 -29.86
C LEU A 267 -49.66 18.00 -29.81
N GLN A 268 -50.73 18.55 -29.21
CA GLN A 268 -50.85 19.99 -28.95
C GLN A 268 -49.76 20.48 -27.98
N LEU A 269 -49.57 19.77 -26.87
CA LEU A 269 -48.48 20.06 -25.92
C LEU A 269 -47.09 19.89 -26.57
N ALA A 270 -46.91 18.85 -27.40
CA ALA A 270 -45.68 18.64 -28.16
C ALA A 270 -45.42 19.77 -29.17
N GLU A 271 -46.45 20.30 -29.83
CA GLU A 271 -46.34 21.38 -30.81
C GLU A 271 -45.93 22.69 -30.13
N THR A 272 -46.51 23.01 -28.97
CA THR A 272 -46.11 24.16 -28.13
C THR A 272 -44.64 24.05 -27.72
N GLN A 273 -44.21 22.90 -27.19
CA GLN A 273 -42.81 22.68 -26.79
C GLN A 273 -41.84 22.71 -27.98
N ALA A 274 -42.26 22.21 -29.16
CA ALA A 274 -41.46 22.29 -30.38
C ALA A 274 -41.29 23.75 -30.86
N LYS A 275 -42.36 24.55 -30.85
CA LYS A 275 -42.33 25.99 -31.19
C LYS A 275 -41.46 26.80 -30.22
N ASP A 276 -41.47 26.47 -28.93
CA ASP A 276 -40.61 27.14 -27.94
C ASP A 276 -39.15 26.69 -28.01
N ALA A 277 -38.87 25.46 -28.45
CA ALA A 277 -37.53 25.02 -28.84
C ALA A 277 -37.05 25.78 -30.10
N ASP A 278 -37.89 25.90 -31.12
CA ASP A 278 -37.57 26.56 -32.39
C ASP A 278 -37.35 28.08 -32.24
N ARG A 279 -38.15 28.75 -31.41
CA ARG A 279 -37.93 30.15 -31.02
C ARG A 279 -36.61 30.32 -30.28
N SER A 280 -36.28 29.38 -29.38
CA SER A 280 -35.02 29.39 -28.63
C SER A 280 -33.80 29.12 -29.52
N ALA A 281 -33.93 28.24 -30.52
CA ALA A 281 -32.88 27.96 -31.50
C ALA A 281 -32.69 29.13 -32.47
N SER A 282 -33.77 29.82 -32.85
CA SER A 282 -33.72 31.06 -33.66
C SER A 282 -33.05 32.23 -32.93
N ASN A 283 -33.00 32.19 -31.59
CA ASN A 283 -32.27 33.15 -30.76
C ASN A 283 -30.79 32.76 -30.53
N PHE A 284 -30.32 31.64 -31.09
CA PHE A 284 -28.94 31.20 -30.99
C PHE A 284 -28.04 32.03 -31.93
N PRO A 285 -26.88 32.55 -31.48
CA PRO A 285 -26.05 33.42 -32.31
C PRO A 285 -25.43 32.66 -33.49
N SER A 286 -25.41 33.30 -34.67
CA SER A 286 -24.86 32.73 -35.91
C SER A 286 -23.34 32.48 -35.90
N ASN A 287 -22.65 32.90 -34.84
CA ASN A 287 -21.24 32.59 -34.60
C ASN A 287 -21.01 32.38 -33.10
N CYS A 288 -20.43 31.26 -32.71
CA CYS A 288 -20.15 30.90 -31.32
C CYS A 288 -18.90 31.64 -30.80
N PRO A 289 -18.86 32.07 -29.51
CA PRO A 289 -17.60 32.49 -28.88
C PRO A 289 -16.57 31.34 -28.90
N PRO A 290 -15.30 31.55 -29.27
CA PRO A 290 -14.29 30.49 -29.27
C PRO A 290 -14.10 29.81 -27.90
N SER A 291 -14.28 30.58 -26.83
CA SER A 291 -14.35 30.16 -25.41
C SER A 291 -15.44 29.11 -25.13
N SER A 292 -16.50 29.04 -25.93
CA SER A 292 -17.60 28.10 -25.70
C SER A 292 -17.31 26.66 -26.09
N ASN A 293 -16.22 26.38 -26.83
CA ASN A 293 -15.85 25.04 -27.32
C ASN A 293 -17.00 24.34 -28.10
N LEU A 294 -17.82 25.13 -28.79
CA LEU A 294 -18.88 24.70 -29.72
C LEU A 294 -18.46 24.96 -31.18
N THR A 295 -19.00 24.17 -32.11
CA THR A 295 -18.76 24.34 -33.55
C THR A 295 -19.56 25.53 -34.11
N SER A 296 -19.06 26.14 -35.20
CA SER A 296 -19.69 27.32 -35.81
C SER A 296 -21.04 27.03 -36.49
N ASP A 297 -21.31 25.78 -36.86
CA ASP A 297 -22.57 25.32 -37.44
C ASP A 297 -23.64 24.97 -36.39
N THR A 298 -23.28 24.92 -35.10
CA THR A 298 -24.18 24.50 -33.98
C THR A 298 -25.55 25.19 -34.03
N GLY A 299 -25.59 26.52 -34.24
CA GLY A 299 -26.85 27.27 -34.33
C GLY A 299 -27.71 26.88 -35.52
N GLY A 300 -27.09 26.61 -36.68
CA GLY A 300 -27.79 26.17 -37.89
C GLY A 300 -28.37 24.76 -37.76
N VAL A 301 -27.58 23.82 -37.23
CA VAL A 301 -28.03 22.43 -37.02
C VAL A 301 -29.15 22.34 -35.97
N LEU A 302 -29.09 23.17 -34.91
CA LEU A 302 -30.18 23.28 -33.93
C LEU A 302 -31.46 23.83 -34.58
N ALA A 303 -31.39 24.96 -35.28
CA ALA A 303 -32.55 25.60 -35.90
C ALA A 303 -33.18 24.74 -37.02
N GLU A 304 -32.39 24.00 -37.80
CA GLU A 304 -32.94 23.05 -38.76
C GLU A 304 -33.64 21.88 -38.06
N SER A 305 -33.05 21.35 -36.99
CA SER A 305 -33.59 20.21 -36.25
C SER A 305 -34.88 20.54 -35.50
N THR A 306 -34.99 21.71 -34.88
CA THR A 306 -36.23 22.18 -34.24
C THR A 306 -37.33 22.39 -35.26
N LYS A 307 -37.05 23.12 -36.36
CA LYS A 307 -38.00 23.41 -37.42
C LYS A 307 -38.52 22.15 -38.12
N ARG A 308 -37.63 21.18 -38.36
CA ARG A 308 -37.99 19.85 -38.90
C ARG A 308 -38.93 19.10 -37.95
N HIS A 309 -38.64 19.11 -36.65
CA HIS A 309 -39.49 18.46 -35.63
C HIS A 309 -40.86 19.15 -35.48
N VAL A 310 -40.92 20.49 -35.50
CA VAL A 310 -42.19 21.25 -35.54
C VAL A 310 -43.05 20.79 -36.72
N ALA A 311 -42.49 20.68 -37.92
CA ALA A 311 -43.22 20.24 -39.10
C ALA A 311 -43.79 18.80 -38.96
N THR A 312 -43.00 17.86 -38.44
CA THR A 312 -43.45 16.48 -38.18
C THR A 312 -44.58 16.40 -37.15
N VAL A 313 -44.49 17.17 -36.05
CA VAL A 313 -45.58 17.24 -35.05
C VAL A 313 -46.84 17.86 -35.67
N GLN A 314 -46.70 18.93 -36.45
CA GLN A 314 -47.82 19.60 -37.14
C GLN A 314 -48.49 18.75 -38.23
N GLU A 315 -47.74 17.86 -38.89
CA GLU A 315 -48.28 16.88 -39.82
C GLU A 315 -49.16 15.85 -39.09
N LYS A 316 -48.60 15.17 -38.08
CA LYS A 316 -49.35 14.17 -37.31
C LYS A 316 -50.50 14.76 -36.47
N LEU A 317 -50.40 16.00 -36.02
CA LEU A 317 -51.50 16.68 -35.33
C LEU A 317 -52.69 16.93 -36.28
N ARG A 318 -52.43 17.36 -37.52
CA ARG A 318 -53.49 17.54 -38.54
C ARG A 318 -54.11 16.22 -38.99
N GLU A 319 -53.29 15.16 -39.08
CA GLU A 319 -53.74 13.79 -39.37
C GLU A 319 -54.71 13.29 -38.28
N LEU A 320 -54.27 13.26 -37.01
CA LEU A 320 -55.12 12.75 -35.92
C LEU A 320 -56.34 13.63 -35.63
N ILE A 321 -56.26 14.95 -35.74
CA ILE A 321 -57.45 15.83 -35.64
C ILE A 321 -58.47 15.46 -36.71
N LYS A 322 -58.04 15.36 -37.97
CA LYS A 322 -58.93 15.01 -39.09
C LYS A 322 -59.59 13.65 -38.85
N ASP A 323 -58.82 12.63 -38.49
CA ASP A 323 -59.37 11.29 -38.31
C ASP A 323 -60.25 11.19 -37.05
N ASN A 324 -60.00 12.00 -36.02
CA ASN A 324 -60.92 12.14 -34.88
C ASN A 324 -62.21 12.88 -35.26
N ASP A 325 -62.14 13.96 -36.03
CA ASP A 325 -63.29 14.78 -36.42
C ASP A 325 -64.21 14.09 -37.45
N TYR A 326 -63.70 13.11 -38.22
CA TYR A 326 -64.47 12.35 -39.21
C TYR A 326 -64.76 10.90 -38.83
N ILE A 327 -63.98 10.27 -37.92
CA ILE A 327 -64.10 8.85 -37.58
C ILE A 327 -64.37 8.66 -36.09
N TYR A 328 -63.41 8.98 -35.22
CA TYR A 328 -63.41 8.50 -33.84
C TYR A 328 -64.26 9.31 -32.86
N HIS A 329 -64.39 10.62 -33.09
CA HIS A 329 -65.16 11.56 -32.27
C HIS A 329 -64.81 11.52 -30.76
N HIS A 330 -63.57 11.15 -30.40
CA HIS A 330 -63.12 11.13 -29.01
C HIS A 330 -62.94 12.55 -28.49
N THR A 331 -63.33 12.79 -27.23
CA THR A 331 -63.13 14.08 -26.57
C THR A 331 -61.64 14.31 -26.29
N VAL A 332 -61.15 15.50 -26.63
CA VAL A 332 -59.77 15.92 -26.34
C VAL A 332 -59.69 16.36 -24.87
N PRO A 333 -58.90 15.69 -24.01
CA PRO A 333 -58.75 16.06 -22.61
C PRO A 333 -57.89 17.33 -22.47
N ALA A 334 -58.06 18.07 -21.37
CA ALA A 334 -57.21 19.21 -21.06
C ALA A 334 -55.77 18.77 -20.70
N GLU A 335 -54.77 19.59 -21.02
CA GLU A 335 -53.35 19.26 -20.77
C GLU A 335 -53.07 18.85 -19.31
N ALA A 336 -53.75 19.49 -18.36
CA ALA A 336 -53.59 19.23 -16.93
C ALA A 336 -54.13 17.86 -16.46
N SER A 337 -54.94 17.16 -17.27
CA SER A 337 -55.37 15.78 -16.98
C SER A 337 -54.59 14.71 -17.76
N LEU A 338 -53.53 15.09 -18.49
CA LEU A 338 -52.63 14.14 -19.14
C LEU A 338 -51.67 13.50 -18.12
N ALA A 339 -51.62 12.17 -18.10
CA ALA A 339 -50.62 11.46 -17.30
C ALA A 339 -49.19 11.81 -17.77
N PRO A 340 -48.23 12.09 -16.88
CA PRO A 340 -46.86 12.43 -17.24
C PRO A 340 -46.17 11.24 -17.93
N VAL A 341 -45.37 11.51 -18.95
CA VAL A 341 -44.60 10.48 -19.66
C VAL A 341 -43.56 9.90 -18.69
N GLY A 342 -43.69 8.61 -18.36
CA GLY A 342 -42.76 7.94 -17.44
C GLY A 342 -41.30 8.05 -17.91
N LYS A 343 -40.34 8.09 -16.98
CA LYS A 343 -38.91 8.25 -17.29
C LYS A 343 -38.20 6.90 -17.29
N LEU A 344 -37.16 6.74 -18.13
CA LEU A 344 -36.27 5.59 -18.10
C LEU A 344 -34.79 6.02 -18.16
N PRO A 345 -34.03 5.95 -17.04
CA PRO A 345 -32.59 6.16 -17.06
C PRO A 345 -31.89 5.00 -17.78
N ALA A 346 -31.20 5.32 -18.87
CA ALA A 346 -30.25 4.43 -19.53
C ALA A 346 -28.81 4.84 -19.19
N ALA A 347 -28.51 6.15 -19.24
CA ALA A 347 -27.21 6.67 -18.83
C ALA A 347 -27.07 6.74 -17.30
N LYS A 348 -25.95 6.20 -16.79
CA LYS A 348 -25.44 6.39 -15.41
C LYS A 348 -23.97 6.85 -15.46
N PRO A 349 -23.44 7.58 -14.47
CA PRO A 349 -22.00 7.79 -14.37
C PRO A 349 -21.29 6.45 -14.11
N ILE A 350 -20.14 6.21 -14.75
CA ILE A 350 -19.34 5.00 -14.51
C ILE A 350 -18.38 5.28 -13.34
N PRO A 351 -18.37 4.49 -12.25
CA PRO A 351 -17.43 4.69 -11.15
C PRO A 351 -15.97 4.68 -11.63
N VAL A 352 -15.13 5.52 -11.03
CA VAL A 352 -13.70 5.58 -11.37
C VAL A 352 -13.01 4.22 -11.14
N SER A 353 -13.41 3.46 -10.13
CA SER A 353 -12.95 2.08 -9.92
C SER A 353 -13.26 1.14 -11.10
N GLU A 354 -14.44 1.26 -11.72
CA GLU A 354 -14.83 0.48 -12.91
C GLU A 354 -14.04 0.92 -14.15
N LEU A 355 -13.78 2.24 -14.29
CA LEU A 355 -12.98 2.80 -15.38
C LEU A 355 -11.49 2.43 -15.30
N TYR A 356 -10.92 2.29 -14.09
CA TYR A 356 -9.52 1.89 -13.88
C TYR A 356 -9.30 0.38 -13.75
N ALA A 357 -10.36 -0.44 -13.63
CA ALA A 357 -10.25 -1.91 -13.52
C ALA A 357 -9.87 -2.62 -14.83
N GLY A 358 -9.88 -1.92 -15.97
CA GLY A 358 -9.45 -2.48 -17.26
C GLY A 358 -7.94 -2.73 -17.31
N GLN A 359 -7.53 -3.90 -17.80
CA GLN A 359 -6.09 -4.25 -17.98
C GLN A 359 -5.33 -3.22 -18.83
N ASP A 360 -6.02 -2.57 -19.78
CA ASP A 360 -5.45 -1.49 -20.58
C ASP A 360 -5.00 -0.29 -19.73
N ILE A 361 -5.69 0.06 -18.64
CA ILE A 361 -5.32 1.22 -17.81
C ILE A 361 -4.02 0.93 -17.04
N GLN A 362 -3.87 -0.27 -16.48
CA GLN A 362 -2.61 -0.69 -15.85
C GLN A 362 -1.45 -0.66 -16.86
N ARG A 363 -1.69 -1.14 -18.09
CA ARG A 363 -0.72 -1.09 -19.20
C ARG A 363 -0.43 0.34 -19.68
N ILE A 364 -1.39 1.26 -19.61
CA ILE A 364 -1.20 2.68 -19.92
C ILE A 364 -0.33 3.33 -18.85
N THR A 365 -0.65 3.15 -17.56
CA THR A 365 0.11 3.74 -16.44
C THR A 365 1.56 3.25 -16.38
N GLY A 366 1.80 1.97 -16.63
CA GLY A 366 3.11 1.35 -16.49
C GLY A 366 3.49 1.05 -15.02
N PRO A 367 4.72 0.59 -14.77
CA PRO A 367 5.20 0.27 -13.42
C PRO A 367 5.38 1.52 -12.55
N ASP A 368 5.39 1.35 -11.23
CA ASP A 368 5.71 2.43 -10.27
C ASP A 368 7.16 2.89 -10.43
N LEU A 369 7.33 4.12 -10.91
CA LEU A 369 8.64 4.76 -11.08
C LEU A 369 9.45 4.74 -9.79
N PHE A 370 8.82 4.96 -8.64
CA PHE A 370 9.49 5.08 -7.35
C PHE A 370 9.34 3.84 -6.47
N SER A 371 9.04 2.69 -7.08
CA SER A 371 8.97 1.35 -6.47
C SER A 371 10.04 1.08 -5.39
N LYS A 372 11.29 1.47 -5.69
CA LYS A 372 12.49 1.36 -4.84
C LYS A 372 12.42 2.14 -3.51
N ILE A 373 11.62 3.21 -3.40
CA ILE A 373 11.63 4.14 -2.26
C ILE A 373 10.53 3.75 -1.26
N VAL A 374 10.93 3.10 -0.15
CA VAL A 374 10.01 2.69 0.93
C VAL A 374 9.88 3.82 1.96
N PRO A 375 8.67 4.33 2.27
CA PRO A 375 8.49 5.43 3.21
C PRO A 375 8.80 5.06 4.66
N PHE A 376 9.28 6.01 5.47
CA PHE A 376 9.58 5.78 6.89
C PHE A 376 8.40 5.20 7.69
N ALA A 377 7.19 5.71 7.45
CA ALA A 377 5.98 5.16 8.07
C ALA A 377 5.72 3.69 7.65
N VAL A 378 6.14 3.26 6.45
CA VAL A 378 6.09 1.84 6.07
C VAL A 378 7.20 1.04 6.72
N THR A 379 8.43 1.56 6.80
CA THR A 379 9.54 0.85 7.49
C THR A 379 9.28 0.68 8.99
N GLU A 380 8.58 1.62 9.62
CA GLU A 380 8.10 1.51 11.01
C GLU A 380 7.07 0.39 11.15
N MET A 381 6.04 0.36 10.31
CA MET A 381 5.02 -0.70 10.32
C MET A 381 5.60 -2.07 9.93
N ALA A 382 6.59 -2.12 9.03
CA ALA A 382 7.32 -3.34 8.70
C ALA A 382 8.15 -3.83 9.89
N SER A 383 8.78 -2.93 10.64
CA SER A 383 9.50 -3.27 11.88
C SER A 383 8.57 -3.80 12.98
N LEU A 384 7.34 -3.27 13.07
CA LEU A 384 6.29 -3.82 13.95
C LEU A 384 5.86 -5.21 13.49
N TYR A 385 5.72 -5.44 12.19
CA TYR A 385 5.42 -6.75 11.62
C TYR A 385 6.57 -7.76 11.84
N ASP A 386 7.83 -7.33 11.72
CA ASP A 386 9.00 -8.15 12.04
C ASP A 386 9.04 -8.57 13.51
N GLU A 387 8.61 -7.74 14.45
CA GLU A 387 8.48 -8.13 15.85
C GLU A 387 7.26 -9.04 16.12
N GLU A 388 6.16 -8.94 15.36
CA GLU A 388 5.08 -9.96 15.39
C GLU A 388 5.53 -11.30 14.80
N LYS A 389 6.28 -11.28 13.68
CA LYS A 389 6.96 -12.46 13.13
C LYS A 389 7.96 -13.04 14.13
N ALA A 390 8.70 -12.20 14.85
CA ALA A 390 9.62 -12.64 15.90
C ALA A 390 8.88 -13.25 17.11
N LYS A 391 7.75 -12.68 17.55
CA LYS A 391 6.87 -13.27 18.58
C LYS A 391 6.36 -14.65 18.14
N LEU A 392 5.91 -14.79 16.90
CA LEU A 392 5.50 -16.07 16.31
C LEU A 392 6.64 -17.10 16.37
N ILE A 393 7.84 -16.75 15.87
CA ILE A 393 9.01 -17.64 15.88
C ILE A 393 9.43 -18.01 17.31
N ARG A 394 9.45 -17.05 18.25
CA ARG A 394 9.79 -17.29 19.66
C ARG A 394 8.78 -18.26 20.30
N ALA A 395 7.49 -17.99 20.15
CA ALA A 395 6.43 -18.81 20.76
C ALA A 395 6.35 -20.23 20.19
N GLU A 396 6.58 -20.43 18.87
CA GLU A 396 6.66 -21.79 18.32
C GLU A 396 7.99 -22.49 18.66
N SER A 397 9.12 -21.76 18.77
CA SER A 397 10.38 -22.35 19.24
C SER A 397 10.26 -22.84 20.68
N GLU A 398 9.73 -22.01 21.59
CA GLU A 398 9.52 -22.36 22.99
C GLU A 398 8.67 -23.64 23.16
N LYS A 399 7.59 -23.80 22.38
CA LYS A 399 6.78 -25.03 22.36
C LYS A 399 7.51 -26.26 21.80
N VAL A 400 8.50 -26.06 20.92
CA VAL A 400 9.33 -27.13 20.37
C VAL A 400 10.41 -27.54 21.37
N ASP A 401 11.00 -26.55 22.04
CA ASP A 401 12.09 -26.73 23.01
C ASP A 401 11.57 -27.34 24.32
N ILE A 402 10.45 -26.85 24.88
CA ILE A 402 9.74 -27.50 26.00
C ILE A 402 9.44 -28.96 25.66
N ALA A 403 8.95 -29.25 24.46
CA ALA A 403 8.64 -30.62 24.06
C ALA A 403 9.89 -31.47 23.78
N ASN A 404 11.02 -30.87 23.38
CA ASN A 404 12.32 -31.54 23.29
C ASN A 404 12.83 -31.93 24.68
N ASP A 405 12.70 -31.03 25.66
CA ASP A 405 13.17 -31.19 27.03
C ASP A 405 12.29 -32.16 27.83
N GLU A 406 10.96 -32.09 27.70
CA GLU A 406 10.02 -33.07 28.26
C GLU A 406 10.37 -34.50 27.80
N MET A 407 10.70 -34.68 26.52
CA MET A 407 11.12 -35.97 25.98
C MET A 407 12.46 -36.41 26.57
N ALA A 408 13.46 -35.51 26.63
CA ALA A 408 14.78 -35.83 27.17
C ALA A 408 14.73 -36.19 28.66
N ALA A 409 14.06 -35.38 29.49
CA ALA A 409 13.89 -35.61 30.91
C ALA A 409 13.09 -36.88 31.21
N SER A 410 12.08 -37.20 30.38
CA SER A 410 11.34 -38.47 30.50
C SER A 410 12.19 -39.68 30.15
N LEU A 411 13.06 -39.59 29.14
CA LEU A 411 13.99 -40.68 28.79
C LEU A 411 15.03 -40.90 29.90
N ASP A 412 15.61 -39.84 30.47
CA ASP A 412 16.54 -39.97 31.60
C ASP A 412 15.85 -40.52 32.86
N TYR A 413 14.62 -40.09 33.16
CA TYR A 413 13.84 -40.64 34.27
C TYR A 413 13.61 -42.16 34.15
N LEU A 414 13.34 -42.63 32.92
CA LEU A 414 13.23 -44.06 32.61
C LEU A 414 14.59 -44.75 32.42
N ARG A 415 15.71 -44.01 32.52
CA ARG A 415 17.09 -44.42 32.20
C ARG A 415 17.23 -45.05 30.81
N LEU A 416 16.41 -44.63 29.85
CA LEU A 416 16.44 -45.09 28.46
C LEU A 416 17.47 -44.29 27.65
N PRO A 417 18.29 -44.93 26.78
CA PRO A 417 18.25 -46.35 26.39
C PRO A 417 18.93 -47.32 27.36
N GLY A 418 19.77 -46.85 28.29
CA GLY A 418 20.65 -47.70 29.12
C GLY A 418 19.95 -48.84 29.87
N ALA A 419 18.72 -48.64 30.35
CA ALA A 419 17.93 -49.68 31.00
C ALA A 419 17.63 -50.88 30.07
N LEU A 420 17.43 -50.65 28.77
CA LEU A 420 17.27 -51.75 27.79
C LEU A 420 18.59 -52.45 27.49
N GLN A 421 19.71 -51.72 27.56
CA GLN A 421 21.05 -52.30 27.36
C GLN A 421 21.44 -53.22 28.53
N VAL A 422 21.12 -52.82 29.77
CA VAL A 422 21.25 -53.70 30.95
C VAL A 422 20.38 -54.96 30.80
N LEU A 423 19.11 -54.80 30.39
CA LEU A 423 18.18 -55.92 30.16
C LEU A 423 18.54 -56.82 28.96
N LYS A 424 19.46 -56.40 28.09
CA LYS A 424 20.01 -57.22 26.99
C LYS A 424 21.19 -58.12 27.42
N GLY A 425 21.61 -58.05 28.69
CA GLY A 425 22.56 -59.00 29.29
C GLY A 425 24.01 -58.52 29.30
N GLY A 426 24.31 -57.52 30.14
CA GLY A 426 25.68 -57.23 30.58
C GLY A 426 26.02 -55.75 30.78
N PHE A 427 26.65 -55.44 31.91
CA PHE A 427 27.35 -54.17 32.16
C PHE A 427 28.80 -54.17 31.60
N ASP A 428 29.11 -55.20 30.80
CA ASP A 428 30.46 -55.68 30.46
C ASP A 428 30.76 -55.54 28.94
N GLN A 429 30.02 -54.67 28.26
CA GLN A 429 30.36 -54.15 26.95
C GLN A 429 30.85 -52.71 27.14
N ASP A 430 31.98 -52.36 26.53
CA ASP A 430 32.60 -51.04 26.66
C ASP A 430 31.58 -49.92 26.46
N VAL A 431 31.57 -48.95 27.38
CA VAL A 431 30.77 -47.73 27.20
C VAL A 431 31.50 -46.86 26.17
N LEU A 432 31.24 -47.16 24.90
CA LEU A 432 31.70 -46.38 23.76
C LEU A 432 31.20 -44.93 23.89
N PRO A 433 31.99 -43.93 23.47
CA PRO A 433 31.47 -42.57 23.32
C PRO A 433 30.31 -42.55 22.33
N ASP A 434 29.33 -41.68 22.60
CA ASP A 434 28.26 -41.39 21.66
C ASP A 434 28.79 -40.66 20.42
N GLU A 435 28.01 -40.71 19.34
CA GLU A 435 28.35 -40.06 18.07
C GLU A 435 28.53 -38.54 18.25
N ASP A 436 27.81 -37.93 19.21
CA ASP A 436 27.94 -36.50 19.52
C ASP A 436 29.33 -36.17 20.09
N PHE A 437 29.85 -36.93 21.08
CA PHE A 437 31.22 -36.75 21.59
C PHE A 437 32.30 -37.08 20.54
N ARG A 438 32.07 -38.10 19.70
CA ARG A 438 32.95 -38.40 18.56
C ARG A 438 33.04 -37.21 17.61
N GLN A 439 31.89 -36.66 17.23
CA GLN A 439 31.80 -35.51 16.34
C GLN A 439 32.45 -34.26 16.96
N TRP A 440 32.25 -33.97 18.25
CA TRP A 440 32.95 -32.84 18.90
C TRP A 440 34.48 -33.00 18.89
N CYS A 441 35.00 -34.22 19.04
CA CYS A 441 36.44 -34.49 18.93
C CYS A 441 36.94 -34.34 17.48
N GLU A 442 36.14 -34.73 16.48
CA GLU A 442 36.45 -34.51 15.06
C GLU A 442 36.45 -33.01 14.70
N ASP A 443 35.39 -32.28 15.07
CA ASP A 443 35.24 -30.84 14.86
C ASP A 443 36.41 -30.04 15.47
N VAL A 444 36.77 -30.30 16.75
CA VAL A 444 37.87 -29.62 17.47
C VAL A 444 39.26 -29.93 16.88
N ALA A 445 39.39 -31.02 16.13
CA ALA A 445 40.65 -31.43 15.50
C ALA A 445 40.80 -30.95 14.05
N ASN A 446 39.69 -30.82 13.33
CA ASN A 446 39.61 -30.46 11.91
C ASN A 446 39.37 -28.96 11.66
N HIS A 447 38.72 -28.23 12.58
CA HIS A 447 38.56 -26.77 12.46
C HIS A 447 39.86 -26.00 12.75
N GLU A 448 39.89 -24.74 12.29
CA GLU A 448 41.03 -23.84 12.48
C GLU A 448 41.33 -23.58 13.96
N SER A 449 42.59 -23.25 14.27
CA SER A 449 42.99 -22.90 15.62
C SER A 449 42.30 -21.60 16.06
N PRO A 450 41.59 -21.58 17.20
CA PRO A 450 41.02 -20.34 17.72
C PRO A 450 42.06 -19.23 17.93
N THR A 451 43.33 -19.60 18.18
CA THR A 451 44.44 -18.65 18.33
C THR A 451 44.70 -17.85 17.05
N SER A 452 44.71 -18.49 15.87
CA SER A 452 44.91 -17.77 14.60
C SER A 452 43.72 -16.87 14.25
N ILE A 453 42.50 -17.24 14.67
CA ILE A 453 41.31 -16.38 14.53
C ILE A 453 41.45 -15.13 15.40
N PHE A 454 41.89 -15.27 16.66
CA PHE A 454 42.15 -14.10 17.53
C PHE A 454 43.31 -13.22 17.03
N GLU A 455 44.34 -13.80 16.40
CA GLU A 455 45.43 -13.02 15.78
C GLU A 455 44.93 -12.24 14.54
N LEU A 456 44.08 -12.85 13.71
CA LEU A 456 43.45 -12.17 12.58
C LEU A 456 42.57 -11.00 13.04
N LEU A 457 41.61 -11.25 13.94
CA LEU A 457 40.71 -10.23 14.50
C LEU A 457 41.48 -9.05 15.11
N ARG A 458 42.61 -9.34 15.78
CA ARG A 458 43.50 -8.30 16.30
C ARG A 458 44.13 -7.45 15.19
N SER A 459 44.62 -8.08 14.12
CA SER A 459 45.23 -7.36 12.99
C SER A 459 44.21 -6.50 12.23
N GLU A 460 42.96 -6.96 12.09
CA GLU A 460 41.86 -6.19 11.52
C GLU A 460 41.50 -5.00 12.41
N LYS A 461 41.37 -5.21 13.73
CA LYS A 461 41.13 -4.14 14.71
C LYS A 461 42.21 -3.06 14.66
N GLU A 462 43.50 -3.45 14.66
CA GLU A 462 44.63 -2.52 14.56
C GLU A 462 44.60 -1.74 13.22
N THR A 463 44.21 -2.40 12.13
CA THR A 463 44.00 -1.78 10.82
C THR A 463 42.86 -0.75 10.84
N ILE A 464 41.68 -1.09 11.37
CA ILE A 464 40.51 -0.20 11.43
C ILE A 464 40.78 1.01 12.35
N VAL A 465 41.46 0.81 13.49
CA VAL A 465 41.87 1.91 14.37
C VAL A 465 42.79 2.89 13.63
N SER A 466 43.76 2.40 12.86
CA SER A 466 44.64 3.25 12.05
C SER A 466 43.88 4.04 10.98
N LEU A 467 42.84 3.43 10.38
CA LEU A 467 41.98 4.07 9.39
C LEU A 467 41.11 5.17 10.00
N LEU A 468 40.50 4.91 11.16
CA LEU A 468 39.73 5.90 11.91
C LEU A 468 40.60 7.07 12.37
N GLU A 469 41.83 6.83 12.82
CA GLU A 469 42.81 7.89 13.10
C GLU A 469 43.16 8.71 11.86
N ARG A 470 43.46 8.05 10.73
CA ARG A 470 43.79 8.74 9.47
C ARG A 470 42.65 9.65 9.01
N ASN A 471 41.41 9.17 9.10
CA ASN A 471 40.22 9.96 8.78
C ASN A 471 40.01 11.11 9.78
N THR A 472 40.19 10.87 11.10
CA THR A 472 40.13 11.93 12.13
C THR A 472 41.10 13.07 11.79
N LYS A 473 42.37 12.72 11.52
CA LYS A 473 43.45 13.66 11.18
C LYS A 473 43.19 14.45 9.88
N GLN A 474 42.44 13.89 8.94
CA GLN A 474 42.01 14.61 7.72
C GLN A 474 40.92 15.64 8.00
N LEU A 475 39.93 15.30 8.83
CA LEU A 475 38.89 16.26 9.26
C LEU A 475 39.49 17.40 10.10
N ASP A 476 40.40 17.08 11.03
CA ASP A 476 41.11 18.08 11.83
C ASP A 476 41.95 19.04 10.98
N MET A 477 42.58 18.53 9.91
CA MET A 477 43.38 19.33 8.98
C MET A 477 42.49 20.26 8.13
N GLU A 478 41.39 19.75 7.58
CA GLU A 478 40.46 20.55 6.78
C GLU A 478 39.79 21.63 7.63
N GLU A 479 39.30 21.30 8.82
CA GLU A 479 38.71 22.26 9.76
C GLU A 479 39.72 23.37 10.13
N SER A 480 40.97 22.99 10.37
CA SER A 480 42.06 23.94 10.63
C SER A 480 42.42 24.81 9.42
N VAL A 481 42.23 24.32 8.19
CA VAL A 481 42.42 25.13 6.96
C VAL A 481 41.23 26.06 6.76
N CYS A 482 40.00 25.58 6.90
CA CYS A 482 38.78 26.38 6.77
C CYS A 482 38.80 27.56 7.74
N GLU A 483 39.15 27.34 9.02
CA GLU A 483 39.17 28.42 10.00
C GLU A 483 40.34 29.41 9.80
N LYS A 484 41.49 28.94 9.28
CA LYS A 484 42.58 29.83 8.82
C LYS A 484 42.17 30.69 7.63
N MET A 485 41.42 30.15 6.67
CA MET A 485 40.94 30.91 5.52
C MET A 485 39.84 31.90 5.93
N ARG A 486 38.89 31.50 6.79
CA ARG A 486 37.89 32.39 7.40
C ARG A 486 38.56 33.54 8.17
N SER A 487 39.58 33.25 8.98
CA SER A 487 40.35 34.26 9.71
C SER A 487 41.17 35.18 8.81
N LYS A 488 41.49 34.76 7.58
CA LYS A 488 42.33 35.53 6.64
C LYS A 488 41.51 36.41 5.69
N TYR A 489 40.32 35.96 5.30
CA TYR A 489 39.49 36.60 4.27
C TYR A 489 38.15 37.15 4.81
N GLU A 490 37.82 36.86 6.07
CA GLU A 490 36.64 37.36 6.80
C GLU A 490 35.36 37.33 5.94
N ASN A 491 34.90 38.51 5.51
CA ASN A 491 33.65 38.71 4.77
C ASN A 491 33.67 38.15 3.33
N GLU A 492 34.85 37.85 2.77
CA GLU A 492 34.97 37.18 1.47
C GLU A 492 34.83 35.65 1.59
N TRP A 493 34.96 35.06 2.79
CA TRP A 493 34.86 33.62 3.02
C TRP A 493 33.44 33.17 3.37
N SER A 494 32.53 33.22 2.39
CA SER A 494 31.09 32.94 2.56
C SER A 494 30.71 31.47 2.81
N GLN A 495 31.67 30.55 2.88
CA GLN A 495 31.42 29.13 3.17
C GLN A 495 31.12 28.89 4.65
N GLN A 496 30.23 27.93 4.95
CA GLN A 496 29.89 27.56 6.33
C GLN A 496 31.08 26.93 7.09
N PRO A 497 31.09 26.94 8.44
CA PRO A 497 32.12 26.28 9.22
C PRO A 497 32.15 24.77 8.98
N SER A 498 33.32 24.23 8.60
CA SER A 498 33.45 22.80 8.31
C SER A 498 33.16 21.93 9.51
N SER A 499 33.46 22.40 10.73
CA SER A 499 33.06 21.76 11.99
C SER A 499 31.56 21.43 12.09
N ARG A 500 30.69 22.23 11.46
CA ARG A 500 29.25 21.97 11.34
C ARG A 500 28.96 20.89 10.29
N LEU A 501 29.63 20.95 9.15
CA LEU A 501 29.46 20.01 8.02
C LEU A 501 30.01 18.61 8.33
N THR A 502 31.11 18.50 9.07
CA THR A 502 31.75 17.24 9.46
C THR A 502 31.18 16.65 10.76
N SER A 503 30.14 17.25 11.33
CA SER A 503 29.61 16.89 12.65
C SER A 503 29.07 15.45 12.72
N THR A 504 28.42 14.98 11.66
CA THR A 504 27.97 13.59 11.48
C THR A 504 29.15 12.62 11.40
N LEU A 505 30.12 12.89 10.53
CA LEU A 505 31.34 12.08 10.37
C LEU A 505 32.15 11.97 11.67
N ARG A 506 32.20 13.05 12.47
CA ARG A 506 32.80 13.05 13.82
C ARG A 506 31.93 12.31 14.87
N GLY A 507 30.66 12.07 14.59
CA GLY A 507 29.79 11.13 15.31
C GLY A 507 30.10 9.68 14.93
N ASP A 508 30.09 9.35 13.64
CA ASP A 508 30.35 8.00 13.14
C ASP A 508 31.71 7.45 13.60
N ILE A 509 32.77 8.28 13.56
CA ILE A 509 34.10 7.93 14.07
C ILE A 509 34.11 7.62 15.58
N ARG A 510 33.17 8.15 16.38
CA ARG A 510 32.99 7.78 17.80
C ARG A 510 32.22 6.48 17.92
N ASN A 511 31.09 6.35 17.22
CA ASN A 511 30.28 5.13 17.21
C ASN A 511 31.12 3.89 16.83
N TYR A 512 31.97 4.00 15.80
CA TYR A 512 32.88 2.91 15.42
C TYR A 512 33.96 2.61 16.47
N ARG A 513 34.46 3.62 17.21
CA ARG A 513 35.42 3.39 18.32
C ARG A 513 34.74 2.68 19.50
N GLU A 514 33.53 3.08 19.84
CA GLU A 514 32.75 2.48 20.94
C GLU A 514 32.41 1.01 20.61
N ALA A 515 31.96 0.73 19.39
CA ALA A 515 31.72 -0.65 18.92
C ALA A 515 33.00 -1.52 18.91
N LEU A 516 34.15 -0.96 18.52
CA LEU A 516 35.45 -1.67 18.58
C LEU A 516 35.93 -1.90 20.02
N GLU A 517 35.53 -1.07 20.98
CA GLU A 517 35.81 -1.31 22.40
C GLU A 517 34.90 -2.42 22.95
N GLU A 518 33.61 -2.40 22.62
CA GLU A 518 32.65 -3.44 23.03
C GLU A 518 33.01 -4.81 22.45
N ALA A 519 33.30 -4.90 21.15
CA ALA A 519 33.82 -6.11 20.51
C ALA A 519 35.08 -6.61 21.25
N SER A 520 36.03 -5.71 21.53
CA SER A 520 37.24 -6.05 22.27
C SER A 520 36.98 -6.51 23.72
N ARG A 521 35.87 -6.14 24.36
CA ARG A 521 35.48 -6.70 25.67
C ARG A 521 34.96 -8.13 25.51
N SER A 522 34.23 -8.42 24.43
CA SER A 522 33.81 -9.78 24.07
C SER A 522 35.00 -10.69 23.76
N ASP A 523 35.93 -10.25 22.90
CA ASP A 523 37.15 -11.00 22.54
C ASP A 523 37.98 -11.38 23.78
N ASN A 524 38.11 -10.45 24.73
CA ASN A 524 38.79 -10.69 26.00
C ASN A 524 38.05 -11.75 26.85
N GLN A 525 36.72 -11.73 26.92
CA GLN A 525 35.96 -12.76 27.64
C GLN A 525 36.08 -14.13 26.98
N LEU A 526 36.04 -14.20 25.64
CA LEU A 526 36.16 -15.44 24.88
C LEU A 526 37.57 -16.03 25.00
N SER A 527 38.62 -15.22 24.88
CA SER A 527 40.01 -15.69 25.04
C SER A 527 40.34 -16.14 26.47
N ILE A 528 39.72 -15.55 27.49
CA ILE A 528 39.79 -16.05 28.88
C ILE A 528 39.11 -17.42 29.00
N LYS A 529 37.89 -17.58 28.46
CA LYS A 529 37.18 -18.87 28.46
C LYS A 529 37.92 -19.96 27.68
N LEU A 530 38.53 -19.62 26.54
CA LEU A 530 39.36 -20.54 25.76
C LEU A 530 40.53 -21.07 26.62
N ARG A 531 41.33 -20.15 27.21
CA ARG A 531 42.47 -20.51 28.07
C ARG A 531 42.09 -21.33 29.30
N GLN A 532 40.88 -21.15 29.83
CA GLN A 532 40.37 -21.94 30.95
C GLN A 532 40.11 -23.42 30.60
N ASN A 533 39.85 -23.74 29.33
CA ASN A 533 39.50 -25.08 28.85
C ASN A 533 40.51 -25.60 27.79
N GLU A 534 41.64 -24.90 27.61
CA GLU A 534 42.64 -25.15 26.57
C GLU A 534 43.26 -26.56 26.66
N VAL A 535 43.41 -27.07 27.90
CA VAL A 535 43.89 -28.43 28.16
C VAL A 535 42.89 -29.48 27.68
N ASP A 536 41.59 -29.31 27.97
CA ASP A 536 40.56 -30.27 27.58
C ASP A 536 40.36 -30.28 26.05
N PHE A 537 40.39 -29.10 25.39
CA PHE A 537 40.36 -29.01 23.93
C PHE A 537 41.59 -29.66 23.26
N GLU A 538 42.77 -29.56 23.86
CA GLU A 538 43.98 -30.20 23.32
C GLU A 538 44.00 -31.71 23.59
N GLU A 539 43.49 -32.20 24.74
CA GLU A 539 43.26 -33.63 24.96
C GLU A 539 42.26 -34.21 23.93
N MET A 540 41.15 -33.51 23.65
CA MET A 540 40.19 -33.91 22.60
C MET A 540 40.83 -33.92 21.20
N ARG A 541 41.61 -32.90 20.86
CA ARG A 541 42.31 -32.78 19.57
C ARG A 541 43.32 -33.91 19.36
N GLN A 542 44.07 -34.26 20.40
CA GLN A 542 45.06 -35.35 20.33
C GLN A 542 44.37 -36.71 20.24
N ALA A 543 43.33 -36.95 21.05
CA ALA A 543 42.56 -38.20 20.99
C ALA A 543 41.91 -38.41 19.61
N SER A 544 41.37 -37.36 19.00
CA SER A 544 40.85 -37.39 17.62
C SER A 544 41.93 -37.75 16.59
N ARG A 545 43.06 -37.02 16.60
CA ARG A 545 44.17 -37.25 15.64
C ARG A 545 44.86 -38.60 15.78
N ASN A 546 44.85 -39.19 16.98
CA ASN A 546 45.44 -40.51 17.23
C ASN A 546 44.44 -41.67 17.01
N GLY A 547 43.14 -41.40 16.85
CA GLY A 547 42.08 -42.43 16.88
C GLY A 547 41.78 -42.98 18.29
N GLU A 548 42.19 -42.25 19.33
CA GLU A 548 42.09 -42.62 20.75
C GLU A 548 40.88 -41.99 21.46
N VAL A 549 39.89 -41.47 20.72
CA VAL A 549 38.66 -40.84 21.26
C VAL A 549 37.96 -41.73 22.29
N ASP A 550 37.82 -43.02 21.97
CA ASP A 550 37.24 -44.04 22.86
C ASP A 550 38.06 -44.21 24.14
N ALA A 551 39.39 -44.18 24.05
CA ALA A 551 40.28 -44.29 25.20
C ALA A 551 40.25 -43.01 26.07
N LEU A 552 40.12 -41.82 25.47
CA LEU A 552 39.90 -40.56 26.19
C LEU A 552 38.56 -40.61 26.95
N PHE A 553 37.49 -41.03 26.27
CA PHE A 553 36.16 -41.17 26.89
C PHE A 553 36.18 -42.20 28.02
N GLN A 554 36.74 -43.39 27.82
CA GLN A 554 36.90 -44.39 28.88
C GLN A 554 37.76 -43.87 30.04
N ARG A 555 38.83 -43.11 29.77
CA ARG A 555 39.67 -42.50 30.81
C ARG A 555 38.90 -41.46 31.62
N ALA A 556 38.04 -40.65 30.98
CA ALA A 556 37.14 -39.72 31.64
C ALA A 556 36.07 -40.45 32.47
N VAL A 557 35.42 -41.46 31.91
CA VAL A 557 34.44 -42.33 32.59
C VAL A 557 35.08 -43.02 33.80
N ASN A 558 36.31 -43.54 33.70
CA ASN A 558 37.02 -44.16 34.81
C ASN A 558 37.46 -43.14 35.89
N LYS A 559 37.82 -41.91 35.50
CA LYS A 559 38.09 -40.75 36.38
C LYS A 559 36.83 -40.21 37.07
N ALA A 560 35.64 -40.44 36.49
CA ALA A 560 34.35 -40.18 37.11
C ALA A 560 33.91 -41.34 38.03
N ARG A 561 34.04 -42.60 37.58
CA ARG A 561 33.80 -43.82 38.38
C ARG A 561 34.61 -43.79 39.67
N SER A 562 35.89 -43.44 39.63
CA SER A 562 36.75 -43.37 40.83
C SER A 562 36.38 -42.28 41.84
N LYS A 563 35.63 -41.24 41.42
CA LYS A 563 35.00 -40.27 42.34
C LYS A 563 33.69 -40.78 42.96
N SER A 564 33.10 -41.84 42.42
CA SER A 564 31.83 -42.43 42.86
C SER A 564 31.98 -43.78 43.56
N SER A 565 33.11 -44.48 43.38
CA SER A 565 33.31 -45.87 43.82
C SER A 565 33.92 -45.97 45.22
N SER A 566 33.13 -45.67 46.25
CA SER A 566 33.46 -46.02 47.65
C SER A 566 32.73 -47.30 48.12
N ALA A 567 32.48 -48.23 47.20
CA ALA A 567 31.88 -49.54 47.45
C ALA A 567 32.56 -50.60 46.58
N VAL A 568 32.99 -51.71 47.20
CA VAL A 568 33.63 -52.86 46.54
C VAL A 568 32.75 -54.08 46.78
N SER A 569 32.39 -54.77 45.69
CA SER A 569 31.84 -56.13 45.70
C SER A 569 32.34 -56.89 44.45
N PRO A 570 32.40 -58.24 44.47
CA PRO A 570 33.28 -59.00 43.58
C PRO A 570 32.59 -59.58 42.33
N MET A 571 33.43 -60.09 41.41
CA MET A 571 33.03 -60.81 40.19
C MET A 571 32.19 -62.06 40.47
N GLY A 572 31.24 -62.34 39.58
CA GLY A 572 30.56 -63.63 39.44
C GLY A 572 29.86 -63.73 38.08
N ASN A 573 30.07 -64.83 37.35
CA ASN A 573 29.31 -65.12 36.13
C ASN A 573 27.92 -65.64 36.52
N GLU A 574 26.86 -64.99 36.05
CA GLU A 574 25.51 -65.57 35.90
C GLU A 574 25.12 -65.60 34.41
N PRO A 575 24.27 -66.55 33.96
CA PRO A 575 23.96 -66.76 32.55
C PRO A 575 22.96 -65.73 31.99
N ASN A 576 23.11 -65.38 30.72
CA ASN A 576 22.23 -64.41 30.06
C ASN A 576 20.78 -64.90 29.87
N LEU A 577 19.82 -63.97 29.98
CA LEU A 577 18.36 -64.15 29.88
C LEU A 577 17.83 -64.60 28.49
N LEU A 578 18.68 -65.15 27.62
CA LEU A 578 18.38 -65.48 26.23
C LEU A 578 17.90 -66.92 26.00
N ASP A 579 18.05 -67.81 26.99
CA ASP A 579 18.00 -69.28 26.81
C ASP A 579 16.91 -69.96 27.68
N ALA A 580 15.87 -69.20 28.06
CA ALA A 580 14.80 -69.62 28.97
C ALA A 580 13.44 -69.80 28.26
N ASP A 581 13.37 -70.75 27.33
CA ASP A 581 12.13 -71.13 26.64
C ASP A 581 11.14 -71.81 27.61
N PHE A 582 10.02 -71.14 27.89
CA PHE A 582 8.89 -71.68 28.64
C PHE A 582 7.55 -71.21 28.03
N ASP A 583 6.64 -72.16 27.80
CA ASP A 583 5.31 -71.94 27.23
C ASP A 583 4.37 -71.12 28.16
N GLU A 584 4.36 -69.81 28.00
CA GLU A 584 3.26 -68.95 28.46
C GLU A 584 2.96 -67.91 27.35
N GLY A 585 1.74 -67.95 26.79
CA GLY A 585 1.38 -67.38 25.47
C GLY A 585 1.29 -65.86 25.36
N GLY A 586 2.27 -65.13 25.89
CA GLY A 586 2.49 -63.70 25.66
C GLY A 586 3.79 -63.44 24.87
N PRO A 587 4.03 -62.21 24.41
CA PRO A 587 5.24 -61.87 23.66
C PRO A 587 6.51 -62.14 24.49
N SER A 588 7.58 -62.58 23.81
CA SER A 588 8.89 -62.79 24.42
C SER A 588 9.47 -61.48 24.97
N VAL A 589 10.40 -61.58 25.92
CA VAL A 589 11.12 -60.40 26.45
C VAL A 589 11.85 -59.65 25.32
N VAL A 590 12.37 -60.38 24.34
CA VAL A 590 13.02 -59.82 23.14
C VAL A 590 12.04 -59.02 22.27
N GLU A 591 10.80 -59.48 22.09
CA GLU A 591 9.77 -58.74 21.35
C GLU A 591 9.26 -57.53 22.12
N GLN A 592 9.11 -57.64 23.45
CA GLN A 592 8.75 -56.50 24.30
C GLN A 592 9.84 -55.41 24.25
N ILE A 593 11.12 -55.79 24.34
CA ILE A 593 12.26 -54.87 24.18
C ILE A 593 12.25 -54.21 22.79
N LYS A 594 12.09 -54.99 21.71
CA LYS A 594 11.97 -54.46 20.33
C LYS A 594 10.84 -53.44 20.21
N LEU A 595 9.70 -53.67 20.87
CA LEU A 595 8.56 -52.75 20.83
C LEU A 595 8.88 -51.42 21.54
N VAL A 596 9.61 -51.44 22.67
CA VAL A 596 10.10 -50.19 23.31
C VAL A 596 11.10 -49.48 22.38
N GLU A 597 12.02 -50.21 21.75
CA GLU A 597 13.00 -49.64 20.79
C GLU A 597 12.30 -49.04 19.55
N GLU A 598 11.22 -49.64 19.04
CA GLU A 598 10.40 -49.07 17.98
C GLU A 598 9.70 -47.77 18.41
N VAL A 599 9.16 -47.71 19.63
CA VAL A 599 8.52 -46.47 20.14
C VAL A 599 9.56 -45.36 20.33
N MET A 600 10.76 -45.68 20.82
CA MET A 600 11.87 -44.72 20.86
C MET A 600 12.28 -44.25 19.45
N LYS A 601 12.27 -45.14 18.45
CA LYS A 601 12.53 -44.80 17.04
C LYS A 601 11.44 -43.88 16.45
N LYS A 602 10.17 -44.15 16.76
CA LYS A 602 9.02 -43.29 16.39
C LYS A 602 9.14 -41.90 17.04
N LEU A 603 9.48 -41.82 18.32
CA LEU A 603 9.72 -40.56 19.05
C LEU A 603 10.86 -39.74 18.43
N ASN A 604 12.01 -40.37 18.14
CA ASN A 604 13.13 -39.69 17.48
C ASN A 604 12.80 -39.22 16.05
N LEU A 605 11.94 -39.94 15.32
CA LEU A 605 11.42 -39.48 14.03
C LEU A 605 10.50 -38.25 14.17
N VAL A 606 9.64 -38.22 15.19
CA VAL A 606 8.78 -37.05 15.49
C VAL A 606 9.62 -35.84 15.92
N LYS A 607 10.67 -36.03 16.74
CA LYS A 607 11.63 -34.98 17.10
C LYS A 607 12.31 -34.38 15.85
N ARG A 608 12.70 -35.22 14.89
CA ARG A 608 13.25 -34.78 13.60
C ARG A 608 12.22 -34.05 12.73
N GLU A 609 10.98 -34.57 12.60
CA GLU A 609 9.90 -33.88 11.87
C GLU A 609 9.62 -32.49 12.46
N ARG A 610 9.54 -32.39 13.79
CA ARG A 610 9.28 -31.13 14.49
C ARG A 610 10.40 -30.12 14.27
N ASN A 611 11.65 -30.52 14.47
CA ASN A 611 12.79 -29.61 14.33
C ASN A 611 12.96 -29.15 12.87
N GLN A 612 12.69 -30.02 11.88
CA GLN A 612 12.65 -29.60 10.47
C GLN A 612 11.49 -28.63 10.21
N THR A 613 10.27 -28.93 10.68
CA THR A 613 9.11 -28.03 10.50
C THR A 613 9.34 -26.65 11.15
N LEU A 614 10.07 -26.58 12.28
CA LEU A 614 10.46 -25.32 12.90
C LEU A 614 11.50 -24.55 12.05
N LYS A 615 12.42 -25.27 11.39
CA LYS A 615 13.36 -24.67 10.43
C LYS A 615 12.60 -24.12 9.22
N ASP A 616 11.70 -24.90 8.62
CA ASP A 616 10.86 -24.50 7.49
C ASP A 616 10.05 -23.23 7.84
N LEU A 617 9.49 -23.17 9.06
CA LEU A 617 8.77 -21.99 9.58
C LEU A 617 9.69 -20.78 9.73
N LYS A 618 10.88 -20.94 10.32
CA LYS A 618 11.87 -19.85 10.47
C LYS A 618 12.30 -19.29 9.11
N GLU A 619 12.51 -20.14 8.12
CA GLU A 619 12.90 -19.75 6.77
C GLU A 619 11.77 -19.02 6.03
N GLN A 620 10.54 -19.55 6.05
CA GLN A 620 9.39 -18.90 5.39
C GLN A 620 9.00 -17.57 6.05
N VAL A 621 9.07 -17.45 7.38
CA VAL A 621 8.78 -16.21 8.10
C VAL A 621 9.89 -15.17 7.92
N HIS A 622 11.16 -15.59 7.80
CA HIS A 622 12.26 -14.67 7.52
C HIS A 622 12.18 -14.05 6.12
N ASN A 623 11.83 -14.86 5.11
CA ASN A 623 11.75 -14.43 3.70
C ASN A 623 10.46 -13.65 3.35
N ASP A 624 9.61 -13.33 4.33
CA ASP A 624 8.29 -12.72 4.10
C ASP A 624 8.33 -11.19 4.24
N ASP A 625 8.13 -10.49 3.12
CA ASP A 625 8.05 -9.03 3.03
C ASP A 625 6.62 -8.60 2.65
N ILE A 626 6.03 -7.72 3.46
CA ILE A 626 4.70 -7.13 3.23
C ILE A 626 4.76 -5.64 2.84
N SER A 627 5.95 -5.10 2.54
CA SER A 627 6.17 -3.67 2.29
C SER A 627 5.27 -3.10 1.19
N GLU A 628 5.04 -3.82 0.09
CA GLU A 628 4.11 -3.37 -0.97
C GLU A 628 2.65 -3.29 -0.47
N ILE A 629 2.21 -4.28 0.32
CA ILE A 629 0.86 -4.30 0.91
C ILE A 629 0.70 -3.13 1.88
N LEU A 630 1.74 -2.78 2.64
CA LEU A 630 1.77 -1.63 3.54
C LEU A 630 1.77 -0.29 2.78
N ILE A 631 2.52 -0.17 1.68
CA ILE A 631 2.55 1.02 0.81
C ILE A 631 1.15 1.27 0.23
N LEU A 632 0.49 0.24 -0.32
CA LEU A 632 -0.84 0.34 -0.92
C LEU A 632 -1.93 0.71 0.11
N ASN A 633 -1.83 0.18 1.33
CA ASN A 633 -2.84 0.42 2.38
C ASN A 633 -2.53 1.62 3.31
N LYS A 634 -1.45 2.37 3.07
CA LYS A 634 -0.94 3.48 3.91
C LYS A 634 -2.02 4.45 4.44
N LYS A 635 -3.04 4.77 3.63
CA LYS A 635 -4.14 5.69 4.01
C LYS A 635 -5.21 5.07 4.93
N ASN A 636 -5.28 3.74 5.01
CA ASN A 636 -6.26 2.99 5.80
C ASN A 636 -5.67 2.31 7.05
N ILE A 637 -4.35 2.06 7.08
CA ILE A 637 -3.66 1.25 8.10
C ILE A 637 -3.90 1.73 9.55
N ALA A 638 -4.01 3.03 9.79
CA ALA A 638 -4.12 3.61 11.15
C ALA A 638 -5.31 3.09 11.99
N ASN A 639 -6.30 2.45 11.39
CA ASN A 639 -7.43 1.81 12.09
C ASN A 639 -7.48 0.28 11.94
N TYR A 640 -6.60 -0.33 11.14
CA TYR A 640 -6.70 -1.73 10.68
C TYR A 640 -5.39 -2.53 10.75
N GLU A 641 -4.26 -1.91 11.13
CA GLU A 641 -2.95 -2.52 11.40
C GLU A 641 -3.02 -3.98 11.89
N GLN A 642 -3.61 -4.20 13.07
CA GLN A 642 -3.58 -5.51 13.73
C GLN A 642 -4.40 -6.56 12.97
N GLN A 643 -5.42 -6.15 12.21
CA GLN A 643 -6.20 -7.06 11.37
C GLN A 643 -5.40 -7.45 10.11
N LEU A 644 -4.70 -6.49 9.50
CA LEU A 644 -3.81 -6.74 8.36
C LEU A 644 -2.64 -7.67 8.74
N PHE A 645 -1.99 -7.40 9.88
CA PHE A 645 -0.94 -8.27 10.42
C PHE A 645 -1.46 -9.68 10.75
N GLN A 646 -2.66 -9.80 11.33
CA GLN A 646 -3.27 -11.11 11.59
C GLN A 646 -3.59 -11.86 10.30
N SER A 647 -4.19 -11.22 9.29
CA SER A 647 -4.49 -11.87 8.00
C SER A 647 -3.23 -12.32 7.27
N GLU A 648 -2.15 -11.53 7.32
CA GLU A 648 -0.88 -11.94 6.74
C GLU A 648 -0.23 -13.09 7.54
N LEU A 649 -0.25 -13.06 8.87
CA LEU A 649 0.28 -14.17 9.68
C LEU A 649 -0.54 -15.47 9.53
N GLU A 650 -1.79 -15.43 9.05
CA GLU A 650 -2.58 -16.64 8.81
C GLU A 650 -1.96 -17.57 7.76
N LYS A 651 -1.13 -17.07 6.83
CA LYS A 651 -0.41 -17.92 5.86
C LYS A 651 0.55 -18.93 6.51
N PHE A 652 1.00 -18.67 7.74
CA PHE A 652 1.86 -19.58 8.52
C PHE A 652 1.09 -20.61 9.38
N ARG A 653 -0.25 -20.50 9.47
CA ARG A 653 -1.10 -21.47 10.20
C ARG A 653 -0.85 -22.94 9.84
N PRO A 654 -0.60 -23.34 8.58
CA PRO A 654 -0.36 -24.75 8.25
C PRO A 654 0.88 -25.33 8.95
N LEU A 655 1.94 -24.55 9.10
CA LEU A 655 3.17 -24.97 9.78
C LEU A 655 2.97 -25.00 11.31
N GLN A 656 2.29 -24.01 11.89
CA GLN A 656 1.89 -24.07 13.32
C GLN A 656 1.06 -25.32 13.61
N ASN A 657 0.09 -25.64 12.75
CA ASN A 657 -0.75 -26.84 12.88
C ASN A 657 0.08 -28.14 12.76
N ARG A 658 1.10 -28.17 11.90
CA ARG A 658 2.02 -29.32 11.80
C ARG A 658 2.90 -29.48 13.05
N LEU A 659 3.41 -28.38 13.62
CA LEU A 659 4.13 -28.39 14.90
C LEU A 659 3.23 -28.88 16.05
N LEU A 660 1.99 -28.40 16.13
CA LEU A 660 0.99 -28.83 17.10
C LEU A 660 0.70 -30.34 16.98
N GLN A 661 0.52 -30.84 15.75
CA GLN A 661 0.35 -32.27 15.49
C GLN A 661 1.60 -33.09 15.88
N ALA A 662 2.81 -32.58 15.62
CA ALA A 662 4.05 -33.26 16.02
C ALA A 662 4.16 -33.36 17.56
N ASN A 663 3.81 -32.29 18.29
CA ASN A 663 3.75 -32.35 19.76
C ASN A 663 2.69 -33.33 20.26
N GLN A 664 1.49 -33.37 19.66
CA GLN A 664 0.45 -34.35 19.99
C GLN A 664 0.90 -35.81 19.71
N LYS A 665 1.58 -36.06 18.58
CA LYS A 665 2.20 -37.37 18.27
C LYS A 665 3.21 -37.76 19.35
N GLN A 666 4.08 -36.84 19.78
CA GLN A 666 5.02 -37.09 20.87
C GLN A 666 4.30 -37.45 22.16
N SER A 667 3.32 -36.67 22.61
CA SER A 667 2.57 -36.95 23.84
C SER A 667 1.82 -38.28 23.80
N ALA A 668 1.43 -38.76 22.61
CA ALA A 668 0.88 -40.10 22.42
C ALA A 668 1.96 -41.20 22.54
N PHE A 669 3.05 -41.09 21.79
CA PHE A 669 4.14 -42.07 21.83
C PHE A 669 4.87 -42.10 23.20
N MET A 670 4.91 -40.99 23.95
CA MET A 670 5.43 -40.97 25.33
C MET A 670 4.54 -41.76 26.29
N LYS A 671 3.22 -41.78 26.08
CA LYS A 671 2.29 -42.63 26.85
C LYS A 671 2.41 -44.10 26.45
N GLU A 672 2.57 -44.39 25.16
CA GLU A 672 2.87 -45.74 24.64
C GLU A 672 4.19 -46.27 25.25
N LEU A 673 5.26 -45.47 25.21
CA LEU A 673 6.57 -45.81 25.78
C LEU A 673 6.47 -46.14 27.27
N ASN A 674 5.82 -45.27 28.06
CA ASN A 674 5.61 -45.51 29.48
C ASN A 674 4.79 -46.77 29.74
N SER A 675 3.76 -47.04 28.93
CA SER A 675 2.94 -48.25 29.05
C SER A 675 3.78 -49.51 28.79
N SER A 676 4.42 -49.59 27.62
CA SER A 676 5.21 -50.75 27.20
C SER A 676 6.44 -51.02 28.08
N PHE A 677 7.11 -49.98 28.56
CA PHE A 677 8.22 -50.11 29.49
C PHE A 677 7.75 -50.57 30.89
N ASN A 678 6.58 -50.11 31.36
CA ASN A 678 5.98 -50.64 32.59
C ASN A 678 5.51 -52.10 32.43
N THR A 679 5.04 -52.52 31.25
CA THR A 679 4.76 -53.94 30.95
C THR A 679 6.03 -54.78 31.01
N LEU A 680 7.13 -54.32 30.38
CA LEU A 680 8.43 -54.99 30.42
C LEU A 680 8.95 -55.15 31.86
N LEU A 681 8.82 -54.11 32.70
CA LEU A 681 9.16 -54.15 34.15
C LEU A 681 8.20 -54.98 35.01
N GLN A 682 7.07 -55.43 34.46
CA GLN A 682 6.10 -56.30 35.13
C GLN A 682 6.19 -57.76 34.71
N ASP A 683 6.90 -58.07 33.61
CA ASP A 683 7.18 -59.45 33.19
C ASP A 683 7.94 -60.21 34.29
N LYS A 684 7.46 -61.42 34.60
CA LYS A 684 8.05 -62.30 35.63
C LYS A 684 9.55 -62.52 35.38
N ARG A 685 9.94 -62.64 34.10
CA ARG A 685 11.30 -62.94 33.62
C ARG A 685 12.27 -61.77 33.83
N VAL A 686 11.78 -60.54 33.71
CA VAL A 686 12.56 -59.31 34.01
C VAL A 686 12.67 -59.08 35.52
N ARG A 687 11.63 -59.44 36.27
CA ARG A 687 11.61 -59.30 37.73
C ARG A 687 12.55 -60.27 38.45
N SER A 688 12.73 -61.49 37.95
CA SER A 688 13.73 -62.43 38.49
C SER A 688 15.15 -61.84 38.42
N GLU A 689 15.55 -61.29 37.27
CA GLU A 689 16.85 -60.62 37.09
C GLU A 689 17.04 -59.43 38.03
N GLN A 690 16.02 -58.57 38.18
CA GLN A 690 16.10 -57.43 39.10
C GLN A 690 16.23 -57.88 40.57
N SER A 691 15.68 -59.04 40.93
CA SER A 691 15.85 -59.60 42.27
C SER A 691 17.20 -60.28 42.51
N ASN A 692 17.85 -60.84 41.49
CA ASN A 692 19.19 -61.42 41.60
C ASN A 692 20.29 -60.34 41.58
N SER A 693 20.17 -59.35 40.68
CA SER A 693 21.14 -58.26 40.47
C SER A 693 21.21 -57.20 41.59
N GLY A 694 20.52 -57.43 42.72
CA GLY A 694 20.67 -56.64 43.95
C GLY A 694 20.10 -55.22 43.91
N GLN A 695 19.44 -54.81 42.83
CA GLN A 695 18.82 -53.48 42.74
C GLN A 695 17.45 -53.47 43.42
N LYS A 696 17.25 -52.55 44.38
CA LYS A 696 15.94 -52.35 45.00
C LYS A 696 14.94 -51.81 43.95
N PRO A 697 13.69 -52.27 43.95
CA PRO A 697 12.66 -51.72 43.07
C PRO A 697 12.45 -50.21 43.35
N PRO A 698 11.99 -49.43 42.35
CA PRO A 698 11.68 -48.03 42.54
C PRO A 698 10.62 -47.86 43.63
N SER A 699 10.83 -46.86 44.50
CA SER A 699 9.93 -46.57 45.62
C SER A 699 8.54 -46.18 45.13
N ASN A 700 7.49 -46.74 45.76
CA ASN A 700 6.11 -46.30 45.59
C ASN A 700 5.95 -44.84 46.08
N ARG A 701 6.17 -43.89 45.18
CA ARG A 701 5.66 -42.52 45.27
C ARG A 701 4.43 -42.40 44.35
N PRO A 702 3.38 -41.64 44.72
CA PRO A 702 2.17 -41.58 43.90
C PRO A 702 2.47 -41.06 42.48
N THR A 703 1.84 -41.67 41.49
CA THR A 703 1.79 -41.15 40.12
C THR A 703 1.23 -39.73 40.12
N PRO A 704 1.93 -38.72 39.58
CA PRO A 704 1.30 -37.47 39.20
C PRO A 704 0.20 -37.77 38.18
N SER A 705 -1.00 -37.22 38.37
CA SER A 705 -2.05 -37.30 37.35
C SER A 705 -1.55 -36.66 36.05
N PRO A 706 -1.93 -37.17 34.87
CA PRO A 706 -1.63 -36.49 33.62
C PRO A 706 -2.28 -35.10 33.63
N LEU A 707 -1.49 -34.06 33.40
CA LEU A 707 -1.98 -32.68 33.30
C LEU A 707 -2.81 -32.51 32.02
N ASN A 708 -4.12 -32.74 32.15
CA ASN A 708 -5.10 -32.44 31.12
C ASN A 708 -5.25 -30.93 30.96
N PHE A 709 -4.43 -30.33 30.09
CA PHE A 709 -4.68 -28.99 29.57
C PHE A 709 -5.77 -29.01 28.49
N THR A 710 -7.02 -29.23 28.91
CA THR A 710 -8.18 -28.76 28.15
C THR A 710 -8.15 -27.25 28.09
N GLN A 711 -8.10 -26.66 26.90
CA GLN A 711 -8.16 -25.21 26.71
C GLN A 711 -9.45 -24.63 27.32
N PRO A 712 -9.37 -23.64 28.23
CA PRO A 712 -10.49 -22.77 28.54
C PRO A 712 -10.71 -21.83 27.36
N ASN A 713 -11.97 -21.69 26.91
CA ASN A 713 -12.33 -20.71 25.90
C ASN A 713 -12.29 -19.27 26.50
N SER A 714 -12.19 -18.25 25.64
CA SER A 714 -12.00 -16.85 26.00
C SER A 714 -13.08 -16.27 26.93
N SER A 715 -12.70 -15.60 28.03
CA SER A 715 -13.23 -14.27 28.43
C SER A 715 -12.71 -13.76 29.78
N SER A 716 -12.68 -12.43 29.92
CA SER A 716 -12.56 -11.63 31.16
C SER A 716 -11.20 -11.53 31.87
N ASN A 717 -11.02 -10.42 32.61
CA ASN A 717 -9.76 -9.98 33.22
C ASN A 717 -9.59 -10.45 34.67
N SER A 718 -8.42 -10.99 35.02
CA SER A 718 -7.55 -10.55 36.14
C SER A 718 -6.51 -11.63 36.49
N VAL A 719 -5.28 -11.23 36.82
CA VAL A 719 -4.18 -12.15 37.18
C VAL A 719 -3.56 -11.73 38.52
N PRO A 720 -3.59 -12.60 39.56
CA PRO A 720 -2.88 -12.37 40.82
C PRO A 720 -1.35 -12.38 40.65
N ARG A 721 -0.66 -11.53 41.41
CA ARG A 721 0.78 -11.26 41.25
C ARG A 721 1.61 -11.99 42.33
N TYR A 722 2.59 -12.80 41.90
CA TYR A 722 3.68 -13.31 42.75
C TYR A 722 5.04 -13.04 42.07
N PRO A 723 6.16 -12.99 42.82
CA PRO A 723 7.32 -12.20 42.41
C PRO A 723 8.28 -12.91 41.44
N GLN A 724 8.74 -12.15 40.44
CA GLN A 724 9.90 -12.46 39.60
C GLN A 724 11.21 -12.23 40.37
N THR A 725 12.18 -13.12 40.19
CA THR A 725 13.57 -12.94 40.66
C THR A 725 14.40 -12.28 39.56
N ASN A 726 14.80 -11.02 39.76
CA ASN A 726 15.55 -10.26 38.74
C ASN A 726 16.91 -10.89 38.42
N PHE A 727 17.12 -11.24 37.15
CA PHE A 727 18.44 -11.24 36.52
C PHE A 727 18.28 -10.86 35.03
N GLN A 728 18.41 -9.57 34.72
CA GLN A 728 18.40 -9.06 33.34
C GLN A 728 19.81 -8.55 32.98
N GLY A 729 20.40 -9.11 31.92
CA GLY A 729 21.52 -8.49 31.23
C GLY A 729 21.03 -7.32 30.39
N GLN A 730 21.79 -6.23 30.32
CA GLN A 730 21.49 -5.11 29.44
C GLN A 730 21.89 -5.44 28.00
N TYR A 731 20.90 -5.52 27.12
CA TYR A 731 21.05 -5.13 25.72
C TYR A 731 20.02 -4.04 25.46
N GLN A 732 20.46 -2.89 24.97
CA GLN A 732 19.61 -1.71 24.80
C GLN A 732 19.84 -1.13 23.40
N VAL A 733 18.88 -1.36 22.50
CA VAL A 733 18.93 -0.86 21.13
C VAL A 733 18.69 0.67 21.15
N PRO A 734 19.55 1.50 20.52
CA PRO A 734 19.37 2.95 20.54
C PRO A 734 18.12 3.40 19.78
N GLN A 735 17.14 3.96 20.48
CA GLN A 735 16.07 4.78 19.89
C GLN A 735 16.34 6.26 20.19
N SER A 736 16.18 7.11 19.17
CA SER A 736 16.31 8.57 19.32
C SER A 736 15.02 9.17 19.88
N PRO A 737 15.06 10.10 20.84
CA PRO A 737 13.86 10.74 21.39
C PRO A 737 13.29 11.81 20.44
N PRO A 738 11.95 12.01 20.40
CA PRO A 738 11.32 13.04 19.59
C PRO A 738 11.51 14.45 20.18
N PRO A 739 11.46 15.52 19.35
CA PRO A 739 11.69 16.89 19.80
C PRO A 739 10.46 17.51 20.49
N THR A 740 10.51 17.72 21.80
CA THR A 740 9.55 18.56 22.52
C THR A 740 10.05 20.00 22.67
N GLN A 741 9.15 20.95 22.45
CA GLN A 741 9.41 22.38 22.64
C GLN A 741 9.55 22.71 24.14
N THR A 742 10.50 23.56 24.51
CA THR A 742 10.47 24.26 25.80
C THR A 742 11.00 25.68 25.64
N SER A 743 10.30 26.64 26.23
CA SER A 743 10.61 28.07 26.15
C SER A 743 11.81 28.46 27.01
N MET A 744 12.63 29.39 26.51
CA MET A 744 13.53 30.17 27.38
C MET A 744 12.89 31.52 27.71
N GLN A 745 12.68 31.77 29.01
CA GLN A 745 12.60 33.12 29.55
C GLN A 745 13.99 33.59 30.02
N GLN A 746 14.15 34.90 30.14
CA GLN A 746 15.41 35.57 30.46
C GLN A 746 15.85 35.34 31.92
N GLN A 747 17.16 35.28 32.17
CA GLN A 747 17.74 35.84 33.39
C GLN A 747 19.20 36.30 33.19
N GLN A 748 19.67 37.15 34.10
CA GLN A 748 20.73 38.13 33.86
C GLN A 748 22.16 37.62 34.11
N TYR A 749 23.13 38.20 33.38
CA TYR A 749 24.53 38.25 33.77
C TYR A 749 24.88 39.61 34.42
N PRO A 750 25.69 39.66 35.50
CA PRO A 750 26.33 40.88 35.98
C PRO A 750 27.49 41.31 35.05
N SER A 751 27.80 42.61 35.04
CA SER A 751 28.84 43.23 34.18
C SER A 751 30.07 43.67 34.99
N PHE A 752 31.25 43.67 34.37
CA PHE A 752 32.41 44.47 34.79
C PHE A 752 33.21 44.98 33.55
N ALA A 753 34.07 46.00 33.77
CA ALA A 753 34.42 47.00 32.76
C ALA A 753 35.79 46.84 32.05
N ALA A 754 36.08 47.75 31.12
CA ALA A 754 37.20 47.73 30.16
C ALA A 754 38.32 48.77 30.51
N PRO A 755 39.04 49.38 29.53
CA PRO A 755 40.24 48.90 28.83
C PRO A 755 41.53 49.68 29.25
N PRO A 756 42.68 49.51 28.55
CA PRO A 756 43.12 50.58 27.64
C PRO A 756 43.80 50.09 26.32
N ASN A 757 44.76 50.84 25.75
CA ASN A 757 44.87 51.05 24.28
C ASN A 757 46.31 50.94 23.69
N THR A 758 46.40 50.99 22.35
CA THR A 758 47.55 51.39 21.46
C THR A 758 48.81 50.53 21.23
N GLN A 759 48.96 50.10 19.96
CA GLN A 759 50.14 50.20 19.04
C GLN A 759 51.55 49.65 19.40
N SER A 760 52.09 48.75 18.56
CA SER A 760 53.20 49.01 17.60
C SER A 760 53.75 47.71 16.93
N PHE A 761 54.69 47.82 15.98
CA PHE A 761 55.09 46.77 15.01
C PHE A 761 56.59 46.41 15.11
N THR A 762 56.96 45.12 15.07
CA THR A 762 58.06 44.51 14.24
C THR A 762 58.44 43.08 14.69
N PRO A 763 58.84 42.16 13.78
CA PRO A 763 59.32 40.80 14.11
C PRO A 763 60.79 40.52 13.69
N GLN A 764 61.44 39.51 14.29
CA GLN A 764 62.72 38.99 13.76
C GLN A 764 63.02 37.51 14.13
N SER A 765 63.42 36.72 13.11
CA SER A 765 64.26 35.49 13.09
C SER A 765 64.15 34.46 14.25
N ALA A 766 63.63 33.24 14.03
CA ALA A 766 64.32 32.02 13.48
C ALA A 766 65.06 31.19 14.58
N ASN A 767 65.50 29.92 14.45
CA ASN A 767 65.60 28.91 13.37
C ASN A 767 65.73 27.48 14.05
N THR A 768 65.84 26.25 13.49
CA THR A 768 66.03 25.63 12.15
C THR A 768 65.69 24.10 12.20
N TYR A 769 65.61 23.41 11.04
CA TYR A 769 65.74 21.93 10.80
C TYR A 769 64.59 20.98 11.24
N GLY A 770 64.30 19.88 10.52
CA GLY A 770 64.85 19.38 9.23
C GLY A 770 64.07 18.19 8.63
N GLN A 771 64.19 17.95 7.32
CA GLN A 771 63.46 16.93 6.52
C GLN A 771 64.35 15.71 6.17
N PRO A 772 63.75 14.57 5.72
CA PRO A 772 63.88 14.24 4.29
C PRO A 772 62.57 13.73 3.63
N ALA A 773 62.53 13.70 2.30
CA ALA A 773 61.32 13.55 1.49
C ALA A 773 61.22 12.24 0.68
N TYR A 774 60.02 11.98 0.11
CA TYR A 774 59.81 11.00 -0.97
C TYR A 774 58.79 11.54 -2.00
N ASN A 775 58.82 11.03 -3.24
CA ASN A 775 58.10 11.56 -4.40
C ASN A 775 57.48 10.43 -5.25
N PRO A 776 56.19 10.51 -5.62
CA PRO A 776 55.65 9.81 -6.78
C PRO A 776 55.04 10.79 -7.80
N SER A 777 55.80 11.15 -8.82
CA SER A 777 55.31 11.86 -10.00
C SER A 777 54.94 10.86 -11.11
N GLN A 778 53.79 10.18 -10.97
CA GLN A 778 53.27 9.27 -12.00
C GLN A 778 51.74 9.42 -12.18
N TYR A 779 51.33 9.46 -13.46
CA TYR A 779 49.97 9.67 -13.99
C TYR A 779 49.34 11.06 -13.76
N GLY A 780 48.94 11.71 -14.86
CA GLY A 780 48.01 12.85 -14.83
C GLY A 780 48.34 14.07 -15.73
N ARG A 781 48.26 13.94 -17.06
CA ARG A 781 48.01 15.09 -17.98
C ARG A 781 47.32 14.68 -19.29
N THR A 782 46.00 14.85 -19.33
CA THR A 782 45.21 15.20 -20.54
C THR A 782 44.07 16.15 -20.10
N PRO A 783 43.53 17.01 -20.98
CA PRO A 783 43.05 18.32 -20.54
C PRO A 783 41.53 18.43 -20.28
N GLY A 784 41.18 19.20 -19.24
CA GLY A 784 39.88 19.88 -19.13
C GLY A 784 39.97 21.33 -19.66
N PRO A 785 38.88 21.89 -20.22
CA PRO A 785 38.92 23.20 -20.89
C PRO A 785 38.98 24.38 -19.90
N THR A 786 39.87 25.33 -20.18
CA THR A 786 40.03 26.59 -19.42
C THR A 786 39.24 27.74 -20.06
N SER A 787 38.50 28.51 -19.25
CA SER A 787 37.86 29.77 -19.67
C SER A 787 38.89 30.88 -19.95
N PRO A 788 38.76 31.67 -21.03
CA PRO A 788 39.64 32.79 -21.34
C PRO A 788 39.16 34.15 -20.76
N PRO A 789 40.07 35.10 -20.49
CA PRO A 789 39.75 36.49 -20.12
C PRO A 789 39.50 37.40 -21.36
N PRO A 790 38.93 38.62 -21.19
CA PRO A 790 38.44 39.45 -22.30
C PRO A 790 39.41 40.57 -22.76
N HIS A 791 39.30 41.03 -24.01
CA HIS A 791 39.63 42.43 -24.41
C HIS A 791 39.04 42.87 -25.78
N GLN A 792 38.24 43.95 -25.74
CA GLN A 792 37.92 45.02 -26.73
C GLN A 792 37.91 44.85 -28.29
N SER A 793 37.02 45.66 -28.90
CA SER A 793 37.02 46.26 -30.27
C SER A 793 36.58 45.39 -31.48
N THR A 794 35.89 45.88 -32.52
CA THR A 794 35.05 47.10 -32.77
C THR A 794 34.17 46.86 -34.03
N PHE A 795 33.12 47.69 -34.25
CA PHE A 795 32.21 47.81 -35.43
C PHE A 795 30.82 47.11 -35.39
N GLY A 796 29.79 47.89 -35.74
CA GLY A 796 28.46 47.49 -36.24
C GLY A 796 28.15 48.33 -37.50
N PRO A 797 26.94 48.89 -37.74
CA PRO A 797 25.62 48.64 -37.11
C PRO A 797 24.38 48.66 -38.07
N THR A 798 23.27 48.00 -37.71
CA THR A 798 21.86 48.33 -38.12
C THR A 798 20.88 47.58 -37.19
N VAL A 799 20.19 48.21 -36.21
CA VAL A 799 18.87 48.91 -36.29
C VAL A 799 17.76 47.99 -36.86
N LEU A 800 16.75 47.55 -36.09
CA LEU A 800 15.65 48.33 -35.48
C LEU A 800 15.26 47.96 -34.02
N ARG A 801 14.30 48.71 -33.45
CA ARG A 801 13.93 48.80 -32.01
C ARG A 801 12.79 47.87 -31.55
N GLY A 802 12.82 47.52 -30.26
CA GLY A 802 11.63 47.32 -29.42
C GLY A 802 11.49 48.41 -28.34
N PRO A 803 10.39 48.45 -27.56
CA PRO A 803 10.19 49.37 -26.43
C PRO A 803 10.88 48.88 -25.14
N ALA A 804 11.06 49.77 -24.15
CA ALA A 804 11.82 49.50 -22.91
C ALA A 804 11.16 50.08 -21.65
N SER A 805 11.51 49.53 -20.48
CA SER A 805 11.02 49.94 -19.16
C SER A 805 12.07 50.71 -18.34
N PRO A 806 11.68 51.70 -17.50
CA PRO A 806 12.59 52.52 -16.68
C PRO A 806 12.91 51.90 -15.28
N PRO A 807 13.91 52.44 -14.53
CA PRO A 807 14.55 51.80 -13.36
C PRO A 807 14.02 52.27 -11.97
N PRO A 808 14.45 51.64 -10.85
CA PRO A 808 13.99 51.95 -9.48
C PRO A 808 14.85 52.99 -8.72
N THR A 809 14.27 53.58 -7.66
CA THR A 809 14.93 54.50 -6.71
C THR A 809 14.47 54.28 -5.25
N GLN A 810 15.33 54.63 -4.29
CA GLN A 810 15.17 54.38 -2.84
C GLN A 810 14.34 55.45 -2.09
N THR A 811 13.82 55.13 -0.89
CA THR A 811 14.02 55.90 0.38
C THR A 811 13.37 55.21 1.60
N SER A 812 13.57 55.73 2.82
CA SER A 812 13.35 55.03 4.11
C SER A 812 12.35 55.72 5.07
N PHE A 813 11.84 54.93 6.03
CA PHE A 813 11.25 55.25 7.37
C PHE A 813 10.77 56.69 7.74
N GLY A 814 9.57 56.75 8.33
CA GLY A 814 9.09 57.87 9.17
C GLY A 814 7.81 57.53 9.97
N GLN A 815 7.65 58.06 11.20
CA GLN A 815 6.53 57.76 12.12
C GLN A 815 6.27 58.90 13.12
N SER A 816 5.07 59.49 13.20
CA SER A 816 4.64 60.32 14.36
C SER A 816 3.15 60.79 14.37
N GLN A 817 2.47 60.54 15.51
CA GLN A 817 1.58 61.43 16.31
C GLN A 817 0.30 62.13 15.73
N GLN A 818 -0.87 61.75 16.30
CA GLN A 818 -1.78 62.51 17.20
C GLN A 818 -2.14 64.01 16.95
N PRO A 819 -3.40 64.43 17.19
CA PRO A 819 -3.74 65.11 18.47
C PRO A 819 -5.15 64.79 19.08
N TYR A 820 -5.54 65.50 20.16
CA TYR A 820 -6.43 64.99 21.24
C TYR A 820 -7.53 66.01 21.71
N GLY A 821 -8.75 65.52 22.02
CA GLY A 821 -9.79 66.17 22.87
C GLY A 821 -10.70 67.26 22.25
N GLY A 822 -11.93 67.53 22.75
CA GLY A 822 -12.77 66.79 23.72
C GLY A 822 -13.97 67.58 24.30
N TRP A 823 -14.94 66.87 24.92
CA TRP A 823 -16.09 67.37 25.75
C TRP A 823 -17.22 68.14 25.01
N SER A 824 -18.52 68.03 25.31
CA SER A 824 -19.36 67.13 26.17
C SER A 824 -20.80 67.09 25.57
N SER A 825 -21.94 66.60 26.10
CA SER A 825 -22.44 65.84 27.27
C SER A 825 -23.94 65.51 26.98
N GLY A 826 -24.65 64.53 27.55
CA GLY A 826 -24.30 63.48 28.51
C GLY A 826 -25.41 63.22 29.55
N GLN A 827 -26.22 62.16 29.39
CA GLN A 827 -27.21 61.67 30.39
C GLN A 827 -27.32 60.13 30.41
N GLN A 828 -27.81 59.60 31.54
CA GLN A 828 -27.98 58.18 31.93
C GLN A 828 -29.29 58.09 32.78
N PRO A 829 -29.79 56.92 33.28
CA PRO A 829 -29.10 55.64 33.53
C PRO A 829 -29.86 54.33 33.15
N GLN A 830 -29.13 53.19 33.19
CA GLN A 830 -29.48 51.84 33.71
C GLN A 830 -30.85 51.16 33.36
N GLN A 831 -31.02 49.82 33.36
CA GLN A 831 -30.27 48.76 34.07
C GLN A 831 -30.49 47.35 33.45
N HIS A 832 -29.49 46.46 33.64
CA HIS A 832 -29.53 44.99 33.64
C HIS A 832 -30.08 44.16 32.44
N SER A 833 -29.75 42.87 32.53
CA SER A 833 -29.78 41.83 31.50
C SER A 833 -30.72 40.68 31.87
N HIS A 834 -31.38 40.05 30.90
CA HIS A 834 -31.54 38.58 30.87
C HIS A 834 -31.90 38.06 29.47
N SER A 835 -31.56 36.80 29.23
CA SER A 835 -31.89 36.02 28.04
C SER A 835 -33.15 35.19 28.24
N HIS A 836 -34.03 35.07 27.23
CA HIS A 836 -35.10 34.06 27.26
C HIS A 836 -35.41 33.42 25.92
N SER A 837 -35.83 32.16 26.01
CA SER A 837 -36.25 31.23 24.97
C SER A 837 -37.69 31.45 24.49
N LEU A 838 -38.00 30.97 23.28
CA LEU A 838 -39.38 30.69 22.84
C LEU A 838 -39.70 29.19 22.89
N SER A 839 -40.98 28.84 22.86
CA SER A 839 -41.54 27.63 23.48
C SER A 839 -42.03 26.54 22.53
N GLN A 840 -42.01 25.29 23.01
CA GLN A 840 -42.92 24.22 22.58
C GLN A 840 -43.83 23.81 23.75
N GLY A 841 -44.95 23.13 23.43
CA GLY A 841 -46.04 22.82 24.35
C GLY A 841 -45.77 21.67 25.33
N GLN A 842 -46.60 21.61 26.39
CA GLN A 842 -46.52 20.59 27.43
C GLN A 842 -47.23 19.28 27.04
N MET A 843 -46.73 18.17 27.57
CA MET A 843 -47.45 16.89 27.71
C MET A 843 -47.62 16.55 29.21
N PRO A 844 -48.68 15.85 29.63
CA PRO A 844 -48.96 15.61 31.06
C PRO A 844 -47.99 14.62 31.73
N PRO A 845 -47.77 14.72 33.05
CA PRO A 845 -46.93 13.79 33.80
C PRO A 845 -47.57 12.40 33.90
N GLY A 846 -46.79 11.35 33.63
CA GLY A 846 -47.22 9.94 33.76
C GLY A 846 -46.94 9.07 32.53
N PHE A 847 -46.48 9.63 31.41
CA PHE A 847 -46.18 8.88 30.19
C PHE A 847 -44.77 8.26 30.23
N VAL A 848 -44.67 6.94 30.01
CA VAL A 848 -43.41 6.22 29.84
C VAL A 848 -43.34 5.73 28.38
N PRO A 849 -42.32 6.11 27.60
CA PRO A 849 -42.20 5.66 26.20
C PRO A 849 -41.79 4.18 26.11
N PRO A 850 -42.27 3.44 25.10
CA PRO A 850 -41.87 2.05 24.87
C PRO A 850 -40.42 1.95 24.33
N PRO A 851 -39.73 0.82 24.55
CA PRO A 851 -38.39 0.58 24.01
C PRO A 851 -38.41 0.39 22.48
N PRO A 852 -37.29 0.68 21.78
CA PRO A 852 -37.18 0.47 20.34
C PRO A 852 -37.18 -1.04 19.97
N PRO A 853 -37.60 -1.39 18.74
CA PRO A 853 -37.64 -2.78 18.29
C PRO A 853 -36.23 -3.38 18.12
N PRO A 854 -36.06 -4.69 18.37
CA PRO A 854 -34.77 -5.37 18.19
C PRO A 854 -34.39 -5.50 16.71
N GLY A 855 -33.10 -5.39 16.42
CA GLY A 855 -32.54 -5.67 15.09
C GLY A 855 -32.53 -7.17 14.74
N PRO A 856 -32.29 -7.52 13.46
CA PRO A 856 -32.29 -8.90 12.99
C PRO A 856 -31.15 -9.73 13.62
N PRO A 857 -31.36 -11.05 13.86
CA PRO A 857 -30.36 -11.92 14.47
C PRO A 857 -29.21 -12.28 13.52
N PRO A 858 -28.02 -12.62 14.05
CA PRO A 858 -26.86 -13.01 13.25
C PRO A 858 -27.04 -14.40 12.61
N LEU A 859 -26.56 -14.56 11.37
CA LEU A 859 -26.52 -15.85 10.68
C LEU A 859 -25.33 -16.69 11.18
N GLY A 860 -25.64 -17.84 11.79
CA GLY A 860 -24.66 -18.87 12.15
C GLY A 860 -24.17 -19.69 10.94
N PRO A 861 -23.18 -20.57 11.15
CA PRO A 861 -22.42 -21.19 10.07
C PRO A 861 -23.21 -22.23 9.26
N GLN A 862 -23.21 -22.09 7.93
CA GLN A 862 -23.57 -23.16 7.01
C GLN A 862 -22.48 -24.23 7.00
N GLN A 863 -22.85 -25.48 7.29
CA GLN A 863 -21.93 -26.61 7.19
C GLN A 863 -21.91 -27.15 5.75
N THR A 864 -20.72 -27.55 5.29
CA THR A 864 -20.57 -28.36 4.08
C THR A 864 -21.23 -29.72 4.26
N PHE A 865 -22.07 -30.15 3.31
CA PHE A 865 -22.53 -31.54 3.23
C PHE A 865 -22.46 -32.08 1.79
N TYR A 866 -21.68 -33.13 1.59
CA TYR A 866 -21.69 -33.96 0.37
C TYR A 866 -22.81 -35.01 0.50
N GLY A 867 -23.64 -35.20 -0.53
CA GLY A 867 -24.83 -36.06 -0.41
C GLY A 867 -25.42 -36.60 -1.71
N GLN A 868 -24.76 -37.63 -2.27
CA GLN A 868 -25.27 -38.70 -3.16
C GLN A 868 -26.31 -38.42 -4.27
N GLN A 869 -25.97 -38.84 -5.50
CA GLN A 869 -26.94 -39.09 -6.58
C GLN A 869 -27.56 -40.50 -6.50
N GLN A 870 -28.86 -40.60 -6.73
CA GLN A 870 -29.59 -41.80 -7.18
C GLN A 870 -30.87 -41.38 -7.93
N GLN A 871 -31.42 -42.08 -8.92
CA GLN A 871 -30.89 -43.14 -9.80
C GLN A 871 -31.91 -43.42 -10.95
N GLN A 872 -31.48 -43.40 -12.21
CA GLN A 872 -32.05 -44.15 -13.37
C GLN A 872 -31.15 -43.90 -14.61
N GLN A 873 -30.54 -44.93 -15.22
CA GLN A 873 -31.06 -45.78 -16.32
C GLN A 873 -31.18 -45.03 -17.67
N GLN A 874 -30.71 -45.53 -18.82
CA GLN A 874 -30.23 -46.88 -19.17
C GLN A 874 -29.39 -46.87 -20.48
N GLN A 875 -28.38 -47.78 -20.60
CA GLN A 875 -27.76 -48.28 -21.87
C GLN A 875 -26.96 -47.26 -22.75
N GLN A 876 -25.97 -47.62 -23.59
CA GLN A 876 -25.36 -48.91 -23.94
C GLN A 876 -23.88 -48.77 -24.42
N ASN A 877 -23.08 -49.83 -24.22
CA ASN A 877 -21.89 -50.28 -24.97
C ASN A 877 -20.62 -49.41 -25.25
N ASN A 878 -19.54 -49.87 -24.61
CA ASN A 878 -18.09 -49.76 -24.90
C ASN A 878 -17.68 -50.47 -26.24
N PRO A 879 -16.39 -50.52 -26.69
CA PRO A 879 -15.18 -49.75 -26.34
C PRO A 879 -14.21 -49.40 -27.52
N SER A 880 -13.03 -48.83 -27.19
CA SER A 880 -11.69 -49.12 -27.76
C SER A 880 -11.11 -48.45 -29.04
N SER A 881 -10.16 -47.54 -28.79
CA SER A 881 -8.73 -47.59 -29.27
C SER A 881 -8.30 -47.14 -30.68
N ALA A 882 -7.00 -46.76 -30.72
CA ALA A 882 -6.05 -46.71 -31.86
C ALA A 882 -5.77 -45.35 -32.57
N TYR A 883 -4.57 -44.81 -32.28
CA TYR A 883 -3.67 -44.14 -33.24
C TYR A 883 -3.19 -45.17 -34.32
N PRO A 884 -2.62 -44.82 -35.52
CA PRO A 884 -1.67 -43.71 -35.67
C PRO A 884 -1.47 -43.00 -37.05
N ASN A 885 -0.62 -41.96 -36.99
CA ASN A 885 0.45 -41.59 -37.94
C ASN A 885 0.23 -40.67 -39.18
N SER A 886 1.23 -39.79 -39.36
CA SER A 886 1.83 -39.26 -40.60
C SER A 886 0.98 -38.65 -41.74
N ALA A 887 1.10 -37.33 -41.93
CA ALA A 887 1.78 -36.73 -43.12
C ALA A 887 1.96 -35.19 -43.00
N TYR A 888 3.12 -34.69 -43.45
CA TYR A 888 3.38 -33.27 -43.80
C TYR A 888 3.56 -33.20 -45.33
N PRO A 889 3.21 -32.11 -46.05
CA PRO A 889 4.10 -30.93 -46.10
C PRO A 889 3.47 -29.52 -46.29
N GLN A 890 3.97 -28.58 -45.48
CA GLN A 890 4.51 -27.26 -45.88
C GLN A 890 3.70 -26.31 -46.82
N SER A 891 2.84 -25.46 -46.21
CA SER A 891 2.46 -24.11 -46.72
C SER A 891 1.82 -23.26 -45.58
N GLY A 892 1.72 -21.92 -45.62
CA GLY A 892 2.38 -20.94 -46.52
C GLY A 892 1.83 -19.50 -46.42
N HIS A 893 2.15 -18.74 -45.36
CA HIS A 893 1.66 -17.36 -45.05
C HIS A 893 0.11 -17.23 -44.86
N PRO A 894 -0.41 -16.10 -44.35
CA PRO A 894 -0.16 -15.60 -42.99
C PRO A 894 -1.48 -15.43 -42.20
N SER A 895 -1.49 -15.76 -40.90
CA SER A 895 -2.72 -15.66 -40.09
C SER A 895 -3.00 -14.24 -39.61
N SER A 896 -4.19 -13.71 -39.91
CA SER A 896 -4.71 -12.45 -39.37
C SER A 896 -5.18 -12.64 -37.92
N ALA A 897 -4.48 -12.05 -36.95
CA ALA A 897 -4.90 -12.07 -35.56
C ALA A 897 -6.22 -11.30 -35.38
N GLN A 898 -7.25 -11.95 -34.83
CA GLN A 898 -8.47 -11.27 -34.39
C GLN A 898 -8.15 -10.39 -33.17
N PRO A 899 -8.67 -9.14 -33.09
CA PRO A 899 -8.70 -8.44 -31.82
C PRO A 899 -9.62 -9.19 -30.85
N GLY A 900 -9.19 -9.35 -29.60
CA GLY A 900 -9.96 -10.04 -28.56
C GLY A 900 -11.31 -9.35 -28.27
N GLN A 901 -12.26 -10.12 -27.73
CA GLN A 901 -13.56 -9.60 -27.32
C GLN A 901 -13.40 -8.61 -26.16
N GLY A 902 -13.35 -7.31 -26.49
CA GLY A 902 -13.51 -6.25 -25.51
C GLY A 902 -14.87 -6.36 -24.83
N ASN A 903 -14.92 -6.01 -23.54
CA ASN A 903 -16.14 -5.93 -22.75
C ASN A 903 -17.20 -5.10 -23.51
N ASP A 904 -18.48 -5.50 -23.48
CA ASP A 904 -19.53 -4.89 -24.30
C ASP A 904 -20.29 -3.78 -23.54
N PRO A 905 -20.16 -2.49 -23.92
CA PRO A 905 -21.00 -1.40 -23.39
C PRO A 905 -22.52 -1.61 -23.44
N TRP A 906 -23.05 -2.56 -24.23
CA TRP A 906 -24.47 -2.91 -24.24
C TRP A 906 -24.84 -4.07 -23.29
N ALA A 907 -23.87 -4.79 -22.71
CA ALA A 907 -24.12 -5.98 -21.89
C ALA A 907 -25.05 -5.72 -20.70
N GLY A 908 -24.89 -4.57 -20.04
CA GLY A 908 -25.71 -4.17 -18.89
C GLY A 908 -27.21 -3.94 -19.19
N LEU A 909 -27.62 -3.94 -20.46
CA LEU A 909 -29.01 -3.76 -20.90
C LEU A 909 -29.66 -5.04 -21.42
N ASN A 910 -28.89 -6.08 -21.76
CA ASN A 910 -29.46 -7.36 -22.23
C ASN A 910 -30.16 -8.17 -21.12
N ALA A 911 -29.94 -7.82 -19.85
CA ALA A 911 -30.62 -8.42 -18.68
C ALA A 911 -32.05 -7.88 -18.42
N TRP A 912 -32.58 -7.00 -19.29
CA TRP A 912 -33.88 -6.34 -19.16
C TRP A 912 -34.83 -6.63 -20.35
N LYS A 913 -34.75 -7.84 -20.90
CA LYS A 913 -35.47 -8.27 -22.11
C LYS A 913 -36.68 -9.16 -21.81
#